data_AF-A0A1W2E4Q6-F1
#
_entry.id   AF-A0A1W2E4Q6-F1
#
_cell.length_a   1.000
_cell.length_b   1.000
_cell.length_c   1.000
_cell.angle_alpha   90.00
_cell.angle_beta   90.00
_cell.angle_gamma   90.00
#
_symmetry.space_group_name_H-M   'P 1'
#
loop_
_entity.id
_entity.type
_entity.pdbx_description
1 polymer ?
#
loop_
_entity_poly.entity_id
_entity_poly.type
_entity_poly.pdbx_seq_one_letter_code
_entity_poly.pdbx_strand_id
1 'polypeptide(L)'
;MARLNLLEETRFEKLPVSVFENPKAASLSVAHRIGDLIKKKQKNNAQAVLGLATGATPIAVYAELVRMHKEEGLSFKNVVTFNLDEYYPMQPNAAQSYVTFMNENLFDHIDIDKNNVNIPDGTLSLEEIPAFCLDYEKKIGDLGGLDIQILGIGRTGHIGFNEPGSAPNSGTRLVTLDDLTRRDAARDFGGKSFVPTKAITMGVGTIFKAREIILMAWNKKKAPIIKKTVEGEISSEVPATYLQLSEHVEFILDQDAASMLTRFDTPWLVKDCSWDDLALRKKAVIWLANTLKKPILKLTEDDYNNHGMAQLAVEKGPVYNINIDVFNKLQHTITGWPGGKPNADDSQRPERAEPAKKRSIIFSPHPDDDVISMGGTFIRLADQKQDVHVAYQTSGNTAVWDDDALRFVEFNIDFSEKMGLETKELKTLYQDMRSFMEKKKPNQIDTPEIQTVKGLIRKGEAIAGARYCGLDDDHIHFMALPFYESGKSQKNPVTEADVVLTMELLQKVKPHQVFAAGDFEDPHGTHIVCFNIILEALKRLAKTEDWVKDCWLWMYRGAWQEFETHEIEMAVPLSPQEVERKKMAIFKHQSQKDTAVFPGDDPREFWQRAEDRNRETAQAYDSLGLAEYEAMEAFVRYKF
;
A
#
# COMPACT_ATOMS: atom_id res chain seq x y z
N MET A 1 4.07 -31.18 20.20
CA MET A 1 2.63 -31.44 20.45
C MET A 1 1.94 -31.35 19.10
N ALA A 2 1.24 -32.40 18.67
CA ALA A 2 0.82 -32.60 17.28
C ALA A 2 0.09 -31.38 16.68
N ARG A 3 0.60 -30.89 15.54
CA ARG A 3 -0.13 -29.96 14.67
C ARG A 3 -1.40 -30.64 14.18
N LEU A 4 -2.49 -30.34 14.84
CA LEU A 4 -3.81 -30.54 14.28
C LEU A 4 -4.40 -29.15 14.12
N ASN A 5 -4.36 -28.63 12.90
CA ASN A 5 -5.46 -27.77 12.46
C ASN A 5 -6.70 -28.67 12.49
N LEU A 6 -7.31 -28.78 13.69
CA LEU A 6 -8.49 -29.61 13.98
C LEU A 6 -9.73 -29.10 13.25
N LEU A 7 -9.67 -27.88 12.74
CA LEU A 7 -10.76 -27.22 12.04
C LEU A 7 -10.56 -27.41 10.54
N GLU A 8 -11.60 -27.89 9.87
CA GLU A 8 -11.62 -28.02 8.42
C GLU A 8 -11.33 -26.68 7.71
N GLU A 9 -11.73 -25.57 8.34
CA GLU A 9 -11.49 -24.21 7.84
C GLU A 9 -10.00 -23.87 7.66
N THR A 10 -9.11 -24.41 8.50
CA THR A 10 -7.66 -24.09 8.46
C THR A 10 -6.83 -25.23 7.89
N ARG A 11 -7.45 -26.20 7.18
CA ARG A 11 -6.77 -27.42 6.69
C ARG A 11 -5.58 -27.17 5.76
N PHE A 12 -5.53 -26.03 5.08
CA PHE A 12 -4.40 -25.64 4.23
C PHE A 12 -3.30 -24.89 4.98
N GLU A 13 -3.60 -24.33 6.15
CA GLU A 13 -2.62 -23.64 6.96
C GLU A 13 -1.68 -24.69 7.58
N LYS A 14 -0.36 -24.49 7.46
CA LYS A 14 0.67 -25.37 8.06
C LYS A 14 1.24 -24.78 9.35
N LEU A 15 0.79 -23.58 9.71
CA LEU A 15 1.24 -22.75 10.83
C LEU A 15 0.02 -22.23 11.61
N PRO A 16 0.11 -22.01 12.93
CA PRO A 16 -0.93 -21.33 13.69
C PRO A 16 -1.08 -19.87 13.26
N VAL A 17 -2.30 -19.46 12.89
CA VAL A 17 -2.62 -18.10 12.45
C VAL A 17 -3.76 -17.50 13.27
N SER A 18 -3.48 -16.38 13.93
CA SER A 18 -4.45 -15.52 14.61
C SER A 18 -4.69 -14.25 13.80
N VAL A 19 -5.95 -14.00 13.43
CA VAL A 19 -6.34 -12.84 12.63
C VAL A 19 -7.11 -11.85 13.48
N PHE A 20 -6.68 -10.59 13.46
CA PHE A 20 -7.27 -9.48 14.18
C PHE A 20 -7.94 -8.51 13.21
N GLU A 21 -8.92 -7.76 13.71
CA GLU A 21 -9.67 -6.77 12.91
C GLU A 21 -8.75 -5.71 12.30
N ASN A 22 -7.73 -5.26 13.05
CA ASN A 22 -6.80 -4.24 12.59
C ASN A 22 -5.42 -4.36 13.27
N PRO A 23 -4.37 -3.74 12.70
CA PRO A 23 -3.01 -3.80 13.25
C PRO A 23 -2.88 -3.31 14.69
N LYS A 24 -3.72 -2.35 15.11
CA LYS A 24 -3.69 -1.81 16.48
C LYS A 24 -4.14 -2.87 17.48
N ALA A 25 -5.28 -3.50 17.26
CA ALA A 25 -5.78 -4.57 18.13
C ALA A 25 -4.78 -5.73 18.23
N ALA A 26 -4.19 -6.14 17.10
CA ALA A 26 -3.13 -7.14 17.07
C ALA A 26 -1.92 -6.73 17.93
N SER A 27 -1.45 -5.49 17.75
CA SER A 27 -0.28 -4.97 18.46
C SER A 27 -0.49 -4.88 19.97
N LEU A 28 -1.68 -4.49 20.43
CA LEU A 28 -2.05 -4.51 21.84
C LEU A 28 -1.96 -5.94 22.43
N SER A 29 -2.50 -6.93 21.70
CA SER A 29 -2.42 -8.33 22.12
C SER A 29 -0.98 -8.82 22.27
N VAL A 30 -0.08 -8.43 21.36
CA VAL A 30 1.35 -8.79 21.43
C VAL A 30 2.05 -8.08 22.58
N ALA A 31 1.80 -6.78 22.77
CA ALA A 31 2.37 -6.00 23.86
C ALA A 31 1.97 -6.56 25.23
N HIS A 32 0.71 -6.97 25.40
CA HIS A 32 0.25 -7.61 26.64
C HIS A 32 0.94 -8.95 26.90
N ARG A 33 1.15 -9.80 25.87
CA ARG A 33 1.91 -11.05 26.03
C ARG A 33 3.33 -10.80 26.50
N ILE A 34 4.02 -9.82 25.91
CA ILE A 34 5.36 -9.43 26.32
C ILE A 34 5.35 -8.89 27.76
N GLY A 35 4.40 -8.01 28.09
CA GLY A 35 4.24 -7.45 29.44
C GLY A 35 3.98 -8.54 30.49
N ASP A 36 3.14 -9.52 30.18
CA ASP A 36 2.83 -10.65 31.07
C ASP A 36 4.03 -11.57 31.29
N LEU A 37 4.81 -11.83 30.23
CA LEU A 37 6.08 -12.54 30.35
C LEU A 37 7.04 -11.79 31.28
N ILE A 38 7.22 -10.48 31.09
CA ILE A 38 8.10 -9.66 31.92
C ILE A 38 7.66 -9.74 33.39
N LYS A 39 6.37 -9.51 33.68
CA LYS A 39 5.79 -9.61 35.02
C LYS A 39 6.02 -11.00 35.63
N LYS A 40 5.83 -12.07 34.86
CA LYS A 40 6.03 -13.46 35.29
C LYS A 40 7.51 -13.75 35.62
N LYS A 41 8.43 -13.32 34.77
CA LYS A 41 9.88 -13.50 34.98
C LYS A 41 10.35 -12.70 36.19
N GLN A 42 9.88 -11.46 36.33
CA GLN A 42 10.18 -10.60 37.47
C GLN A 42 9.70 -11.22 38.78
N LYS A 43 8.48 -11.77 38.83
CA LYS A 43 7.94 -12.49 40.00
C LYS A 43 8.83 -13.67 40.42
N ASN A 44 9.52 -14.29 39.46
CA ASN A 44 10.41 -15.42 39.68
C ASN A 44 11.89 -15.00 39.85
N ASN A 45 12.19 -13.70 39.99
CA ASN A 45 13.55 -13.15 40.03
C ASN A 45 14.44 -13.62 38.86
N ALA A 46 13.84 -13.78 37.68
CA ALA A 46 14.50 -14.19 36.46
C ALA A 46 14.53 -13.04 35.45
N GLN A 47 15.52 -13.08 34.56
CA GLN A 47 15.58 -12.18 33.40
C GLN A 47 14.54 -12.60 32.35
N ALA A 48 13.87 -11.63 31.75
CA ALA A 48 13.08 -11.82 30.55
C ALA A 48 13.96 -11.51 29.33
N VAL A 49 14.16 -12.49 28.46
CA VAL A 49 15.06 -12.35 27.30
C VAL A 49 14.22 -12.21 26.04
N LEU A 50 14.28 -11.05 25.39
CA LEU A 50 13.40 -10.68 24.28
C LEU A 50 14.19 -10.50 22.99
N GLY A 51 13.78 -11.20 21.93
CA GLY A 51 14.19 -10.94 20.56
C GLY A 51 13.28 -9.89 19.92
N LEU A 52 13.84 -8.78 19.44
CA LEU A 52 13.11 -7.62 18.93
C LEU A 52 13.34 -7.39 17.43
N ALA A 53 12.29 -6.94 16.74
CA ALA A 53 12.32 -6.60 15.32
C ALA A 53 12.23 -5.07 15.12
N THR A 54 12.61 -4.59 13.95
CA THR A 54 12.46 -3.19 13.54
C THR A 54 11.42 -3.04 12.42
N GLY A 55 11.30 -1.84 11.84
CA GLY A 55 10.36 -1.54 10.76
C GLY A 55 8.99 -1.09 11.25
N ALA A 56 8.07 -0.85 10.31
CA ALA A 56 6.77 -0.26 10.62
C ALA A 56 5.86 -1.16 11.49
N THR A 57 5.96 -2.48 11.33
CA THR A 57 5.11 -3.48 11.98
C THR A 57 5.12 -3.41 13.51
N PRO A 58 6.28 -3.42 14.20
CA PRO A 58 6.33 -3.44 15.67
C PRO A 58 6.12 -2.08 16.36
N ILE A 59 6.04 -0.96 15.64
CA ILE A 59 5.95 0.39 16.25
C ILE A 59 4.79 0.49 17.26
N ALA A 60 3.61 -0.02 16.90
CA ALA A 60 2.44 0.03 17.77
C ALA A 60 2.57 -0.89 19.00
N VAL A 61 3.33 -1.99 18.90
CA VAL A 61 3.66 -2.85 20.05
C VAL A 61 4.55 -2.08 21.02
N TYR A 62 5.58 -1.39 20.52
CA TYR A 62 6.48 -0.59 21.35
C TYR A 62 5.77 0.59 22.01
N ALA A 63 4.93 1.31 21.27
CA ALA A 63 4.12 2.39 21.83
C ALA A 63 3.25 1.91 23.00
N GLU A 64 2.65 0.73 22.89
CA GLU A 64 1.85 0.16 23.98
C GLU A 64 2.70 -0.30 25.17
N LEU A 65 3.87 -0.91 24.94
CA LEU A 65 4.80 -1.26 26.02
C LEU A 65 5.28 -0.03 26.79
N VAL A 66 5.55 1.07 26.08
CA VAL A 66 5.87 2.38 26.67
C VAL A 66 4.71 2.91 27.50
N ARG A 67 3.47 2.80 27.01
CA ARG A 67 2.27 3.18 27.75
C ARG A 67 2.13 2.35 29.03
N MET A 68 2.23 1.02 28.94
CA MET A 68 2.20 0.11 30.09
C MET A 68 3.30 0.43 31.12
N HIS A 69 4.49 0.85 30.68
CA HIS A 69 5.54 1.32 31.58
C HIS A 69 5.12 2.59 32.33
N LYS A 70 4.73 3.62 31.58
CA LYS A 70 4.44 4.96 32.12
C LYS A 70 3.17 5.02 32.97
N GLU A 71 2.15 4.24 32.61
CA GLU A 71 0.80 4.31 33.19
C GLU A 71 0.48 3.15 34.13
N GLU A 72 1.05 1.96 33.92
CA GLU A 72 0.72 0.74 34.70
C GLU A 72 1.89 0.23 35.56
N GLY A 73 3.06 0.84 35.44
CA GLY A 73 4.24 0.49 36.24
C GLY A 73 4.96 -0.80 35.80
N LEU A 74 4.81 -1.22 34.53
CA LEU A 74 5.60 -2.32 33.96
C LEU A 74 7.09 -1.93 33.96
N SER A 75 7.95 -2.68 34.65
CA SER A 75 9.40 -2.40 34.74
C SER A 75 10.22 -3.26 33.78
N PHE A 76 11.22 -2.67 33.13
CA PHE A 76 12.14 -3.30 32.19
C PHE A 76 13.54 -3.56 32.78
N LYS A 77 13.76 -3.31 34.08
CA LYS A 77 15.06 -3.50 34.75
C LYS A 77 15.60 -4.94 34.70
N ASN A 78 14.73 -5.96 34.61
CA ASN A 78 15.10 -7.36 34.47
C ASN A 78 14.90 -7.88 33.03
N VAL A 79 14.91 -6.99 32.05
CA VAL A 79 14.78 -7.34 30.63
C VAL A 79 16.13 -7.26 29.95
N VAL A 80 16.43 -8.26 29.13
CA VAL A 80 17.56 -8.29 28.20
C VAL A 80 17.03 -8.42 26.79
N THR A 81 17.48 -7.57 25.86
CA THR A 81 16.97 -7.56 24.49
C THR A 81 18.04 -7.88 23.47
N PHE A 82 17.64 -8.56 22.39
CA PHE A 82 18.46 -8.86 21.22
C PHE A 82 17.70 -8.45 19.95
N ASN A 83 18.23 -7.49 19.20
CA ASN A 83 17.67 -7.11 17.91
C ASN A 83 18.11 -8.07 16.80
N LEU A 84 17.24 -8.28 15.81
CA LEU A 84 17.52 -9.18 14.69
C LEU A 84 18.71 -8.73 13.84
N ASP A 85 18.90 -7.44 13.63
CA ASP A 85 19.82 -6.93 12.61
C ASP A 85 20.28 -5.49 12.82
N GLU A 86 21.29 -5.10 12.04
CA GLU A 86 21.68 -3.71 11.74
C GLU A 86 22.31 -3.65 10.34
N TYR A 87 22.12 -2.54 9.64
CA TYR A 87 22.74 -2.30 8.34
C TYR A 87 24.28 -2.24 8.43
N TYR A 88 24.97 -2.55 7.32
CA TYR A 88 26.43 -2.53 7.26
C TYR A 88 26.98 -1.86 5.99
N PRO A 89 27.89 -0.88 6.10
CA PRO A 89 28.23 -0.16 7.33
C PRO A 89 27.07 0.76 7.76
N MET A 90 26.93 0.99 9.07
CA MET A 90 25.93 1.91 9.60
C MET A 90 26.44 2.60 10.87
N GLN A 91 26.24 3.92 10.96
CA GLN A 91 26.55 4.68 12.16
C GLN A 91 25.35 4.69 13.11
N PRO A 92 25.54 4.51 14.42
CA PRO A 92 24.44 4.35 15.38
C PRO A 92 23.60 5.62 15.58
N ASN A 93 24.07 6.77 15.10
CA ASN A 93 23.36 8.06 15.14
C ASN A 93 22.76 8.45 13.79
N ALA A 94 22.87 7.60 12.76
CA ALA A 94 22.19 7.83 11.49
C ALA A 94 20.68 7.66 11.68
N ALA A 95 19.88 8.49 11.01
CA ALA A 95 18.42 8.43 11.11
C ALA A 95 17.85 7.07 10.67
N GLN A 96 18.54 6.37 9.77
CA GLN A 96 18.15 5.06 9.25
C GLN A 96 18.71 3.88 10.05
N SER A 97 19.55 4.11 11.07
CA SER A 97 20.10 3.04 11.91
C SER A 97 19.01 2.40 12.76
N TYR A 98 19.11 1.09 12.96
CA TYR A 98 18.23 0.36 13.87
C TYR A 98 18.49 0.69 15.34
N VAL A 99 19.69 1.19 15.68
CA VAL A 99 19.96 1.82 16.99
C VAL A 99 19.08 3.05 17.20
N THR A 100 19.08 4.00 16.26
CA THR A 100 18.22 5.20 16.32
C THR A 100 16.74 4.81 16.41
N PHE A 101 16.30 3.91 15.52
CA PHE A 101 14.92 3.42 15.50
C PHE A 101 14.48 2.86 16.86
N MET A 102 15.29 2.00 17.48
CA MET A 102 14.91 1.37 18.75
C MET A 102 14.92 2.35 19.92
N ASN A 103 15.83 3.32 19.94
CA ASN A 103 15.85 4.37 20.96
C ASN A 103 14.60 5.26 20.85
N GLU A 104 14.29 5.73 19.63
CA GLU A 104 13.12 6.59 19.37
C GLU A 104 11.79 5.92 19.73
N ASN A 105 11.64 4.62 19.44
CA ASN A 105 10.37 3.92 19.59
C ASN A 105 10.22 3.18 20.93
N LEU A 106 11.31 2.83 21.62
CA LEU A 106 11.24 2.02 22.85
C LEU A 106 12.25 2.45 23.92
N PHE A 107 13.56 2.32 23.66
CA PHE A 107 14.57 2.27 24.72
C PHE A 107 14.80 3.58 25.47
N ASP A 108 14.44 4.74 24.91
CA ASP A 108 14.53 6.02 25.63
C ASP A 108 13.27 6.36 26.45
N HIS A 109 12.26 5.49 26.38
CA HIS A 109 10.96 5.71 27.02
C HIS A 109 10.64 4.72 28.15
N ILE A 110 11.57 3.82 28.47
CA ILE A 110 11.45 2.75 29.48
C ILE A 110 12.69 2.68 30.39
N ASP A 111 12.60 1.98 31.52
CA ASP A 111 13.66 1.86 32.53
C ASP A 111 14.61 0.66 32.34
N ILE A 112 14.87 0.27 31.09
CA ILE A 112 15.83 -0.80 30.77
C ILE A 112 17.28 -0.35 31.02
N ASP A 113 18.11 -1.24 31.56
CA ASP A 113 19.56 -1.01 31.62
C ASP A 113 20.14 -1.07 30.20
N LYS A 114 20.84 -0.02 29.77
CA LYS A 114 21.43 0.04 28.42
C LYS A 114 22.47 -1.08 28.18
N ASN A 115 23.09 -1.64 29.23
CA ASN A 115 23.98 -2.81 29.11
C ASN A 115 23.24 -4.10 28.73
N ASN A 116 21.93 -4.13 28.93
CA ASN A 116 21.05 -5.24 28.57
C ASN A 116 20.47 -5.11 27.16
N VAL A 117 20.77 -4.03 26.43
CA VAL A 117 20.36 -3.83 25.04
C VAL A 117 21.45 -4.35 24.10
N ASN A 118 21.10 -5.28 23.21
CA ASN A 118 22.04 -5.89 22.26
C ASN A 118 21.55 -5.70 20.82
N ILE A 119 22.23 -4.86 20.05
CA ILE A 119 21.97 -4.62 18.63
C ILE A 119 23.26 -4.96 17.86
N PRO A 120 23.19 -5.61 16.68
CA PRO A 120 24.37 -5.80 15.83
C PRO A 120 25.11 -4.49 15.55
N ASP A 121 26.45 -4.52 15.56
CA ASP A 121 27.27 -3.31 15.43
C ASP A 121 27.70 -3.08 13.97
N GLY A 122 27.05 -2.10 13.32
CA GLY A 122 27.31 -1.69 11.95
C GLY A 122 28.63 -0.92 11.73
N THR A 123 29.40 -0.65 12.79
CA THR A 123 30.66 0.12 12.73
C THR A 123 31.93 -0.74 12.70
N LEU A 124 31.79 -2.04 12.93
CA LEU A 124 32.91 -2.99 13.00
C LEU A 124 33.70 -3.10 11.69
N SER A 125 34.99 -3.41 11.81
CA SER A 125 35.78 -3.84 10.65
C SER A 125 35.31 -5.20 10.16
N LEU A 126 35.50 -5.51 8.87
CA LEU A 126 35.07 -6.80 8.30
C LEU A 126 35.70 -8.01 9.01
N GLU A 127 36.91 -7.85 9.56
CA GLU A 127 37.66 -8.88 10.28
C GLU A 127 37.08 -9.17 11.67
N GLU A 128 36.42 -8.18 12.30
CA GLU A 128 35.84 -8.29 13.64
C GLU A 128 34.46 -8.95 13.65
N ILE A 129 33.72 -8.84 12.54
CA ILE A 129 32.33 -9.32 12.42
C ILE A 129 32.16 -10.81 12.77
N PRO A 130 33.02 -11.76 12.31
CA PRO A 130 32.85 -13.17 12.67
C PRO A 130 32.93 -13.43 14.18
N ALA A 131 33.85 -12.76 14.88
CA ALA A 131 33.99 -12.88 16.32
C ALA A 131 32.77 -12.26 17.03
N PHE A 132 32.35 -11.07 16.61
CA PHE A 132 31.13 -10.43 17.12
C PHE A 132 29.90 -11.33 16.98
N CYS A 133 29.70 -11.94 15.81
CA CYS A 133 28.56 -12.82 15.56
C CYS A 133 28.56 -14.04 16.50
N LEU A 134 29.73 -14.64 16.76
CA LEU A 134 29.87 -15.75 17.69
C LEU A 134 29.57 -15.33 19.13
N ASP A 135 30.06 -14.16 19.55
CA ASP A 135 29.79 -13.61 20.89
C ASP A 135 28.31 -13.28 21.08
N TYR A 136 27.65 -12.78 20.02
CA TYR A 136 26.21 -12.52 20.01
C TYR A 136 25.40 -13.80 20.27
N GLU A 137 25.70 -14.88 19.55
CA GLU A 137 25.11 -16.21 19.75
C GLU A 137 25.39 -16.76 21.14
N LYS A 138 26.64 -16.62 21.61
CA LYS A 138 27.06 -17.10 22.94
C LYS A 138 26.29 -16.38 24.04
N LYS A 139 26.12 -15.05 23.94
CA LYS A 139 25.38 -14.25 24.93
C LYS A 139 23.91 -14.69 25.02
N ILE A 140 23.27 -15.00 23.89
CA ILE A 140 21.92 -15.57 23.87
C ILE A 140 21.90 -16.94 24.57
N GLY A 141 22.87 -17.80 24.27
CA GLY A 141 23.00 -19.13 24.88
C GLY A 141 23.24 -19.10 26.40
N ASP A 142 24.13 -18.23 26.86
CA ASP A 142 24.48 -18.05 28.28
C ASP A 142 23.28 -17.60 29.13
N LEU A 143 22.31 -16.91 28.51
CA LEU A 143 21.05 -16.49 29.14
C LEU A 143 19.93 -17.54 29.05
N GLY A 144 20.20 -18.71 28.46
CA GLY A 144 19.24 -19.80 28.34
C GLY A 144 18.25 -19.67 27.17
N GLY A 145 18.62 -18.88 26.16
CA GLY A 145 17.84 -18.62 24.94
C GLY A 145 16.85 -17.47 25.07
N LEU A 146 16.20 -17.14 23.95
CA LEU A 146 15.16 -16.11 23.90
C LEU A 146 13.84 -16.66 24.45
N ASP A 147 13.17 -15.90 25.31
CA ASP A 147 11.83 -16.24 25.81
C ASP A 147 10.76 -15.97 24.75
N ILE A 148 10.79 -14.77 24.14
CA ILE A 148 9.95 -14.40 23.00
C ILE A 148 10.83 -13.79 21.93
N GLN A 149 10.66 -14.19 20.68
CA GLN A 149 11.19 -13.52 19.50
C GLN A 149 10.02 -12.97 18.66
N ILE A 150 9.92 -11.65 18.56
CA ILE A 150 8.99 -11.03 17.60
C ILE A 150 9.67 -10.87 16.24
N LEU A 151 8.92 -11.10 15.16
CA LEU A 151 9.40 -11.02 13.78
C LEU A 151 8.44 -10.19 12.94
N GLY A 152 8.99 -9.48 11.95
CA GLY A 152 8.25 -9.07 10.76
C GLY A 152 8.55 -10.01 9.58
N ILE A 153 7.83 -9.82 8.47
CA ILE A 153 8.07 -10.53 7.21
C ILE A 153 8.27 -9.56 6.05
N GLY A 154 9.35 -9.74 5.30
CA GLY A 154 9.60 -9.04 4.04
C GLY A 154 8.71 -9.53 2.90
N ARG A 155 8.60 -8.78 1.79
CA ARG A 155 7.86 -9.26 0.61
C ARG A 155 8.53 -10.46 -0.07
N THR A 156 9.83 -10.64 0.14
CA THR A 156 10.58 -11.85 -0.26
C THR A 156 10.37 -13.03 0.69
N GLY A 157 9.68 -12.82 1.82
CA GLY A 157 9.54 -13.82 2.88
C GLY A 157 10.77 -13.94 3.78
N HIS A 158 11.68 -12.96 3.75
CA HIS A 158 12.75 -12.89 4.73
C HIS A 158 12.21 -12.64 6.15
N ILE A 159 12.94 -13.13 7.15
CA ILE A 159 12.80 -12.80 8.58
C ILE A 159 14.14 -12.24 9.07
N GLY A 160 14.13 -11.04 9.66
CA GLY A 160 15.35 -10.23 9.71
C GLY A 160 15.91 -10.00 8.30
N PHE A 161 17.23 -10.04 8.11
CA PHE A 161 17.85 -10.09 6.77
C PHE A 161 18.22 -11.50 6.30
N ASN A 162 17.48 -12.52 6.75
CA ASN A 162 17.61 -13.86 6.17
C ASN A 162 16.89 -13.88 4.81
N GLU A 163 17.59 -13.45 3.77
CA GLU A 163 17.13 -13.34 2.39
C GLU A 163 16.91 -14.70 1.70
N PRO A 164 16.18 -14.76 0.57
CA PRO A 164 16.09 -15.96 -0.27
C PRO A 164 17.45 -16.63 -0.51
N GLY A 165 17.49 -17.94 -0.33
CA GLY A 165 18.73 -18.74 -0.33
C GLY A 165 19.39 -18.93 1.04
N SER A 166 18.88 -18.28 2.11
CA SER A 166 19.39 -18.48 3.47
C SER A 166 19.18 -19.91 3.97
N ALA A 167 20.17 -20.44 4.70
CA ALA A 167 20.11 -21.78 5.28
C ALA A 167 19.26 -21.80 6.58
N PRO A 168 18.46 -22.87 6.81
CA PRO A 168 17.58 -22.96 7.98
C PRO A 168 18.33 -23.13 9.31
N ASN A 169 19.58 -23.62 9.27
CA ASN A 169 20.45 -23.79 10.43
C ASN A 169 21.48 -22.65 10.58
N SER A 170 21.28 -21.54 9.88
CA SER A 170 22.19 -20.40 9.93
C SER A 170 22.23 -19.74 11.31
N GLY A 171 23.42 -19.31 11.74
CA GLY A 171 23.61 -18.41 12.89
C GLY A 171 23.74 -16.95 12.46
N THR A 172 24.02 -16.08 13.43
CA THR A 172 24.28 -14.65 13.21
C THR A 172 25.45 -14.47 12.24
N ARG A 173 25.28 -13.60 11.22
CA ARG A 173 26.28 -13.41 10.16
C ARG A 173 26.11 -12.08 9.41
N LEU A 174 27.13 -11.70 8.66
CA LEU A 174 27.04 -10.69 7.61
C LEU A 174 26.33 -11.28 6.37
N VAL A 175 25.34 -10.57 5.85
CA VAL A 175 24.59 -10.94 4.65
C VAL A 175 24.64 -9.82 3.62
N THR A 176 24.50 -10.18 2.35
CA THR A 176 24.23 -9.24 1.25
C THR A 176 22.71 -9.12 1.11
N LEU A 177 22.21 -7.90 1.05
CA LEU A 177 20.77 -7.63 0.96
C LEU A 177 20.23 -7.93 -0.43
N ASP A 178 19.01 -8.48 -0.49
CA ASP A 178 18.31 -8.72 -1.74
C ASP A 178 17.93 -7.40 -2.42
N ASP A 179 17.83 -7.43 -3.75
CA ASP A 179 17.50 -6.24 -4.52
C ASP A 179 16.10 -5.69 -4.17
N LEU A 180 15.13 -6.57 -3.92
CA LEU A 180 13.78 -6.19 -3.49
C LEU A 180 13.79 -5.59 -2.08
N THR A 181 14.57 -6.15 -1.16
CA THR A 181 14.74 -5.58 0.19
C THR A 181 15.32 -4.16 0.12
N ARG A 182 16.30 -3.93 -0.76
CA ARG A 182 16.86 -2.60 -0.99
C ARG A 182 15.87 -1.65 -1.65
N ARG A 183 14.99 -2.13 -2.54
CA ARG A 183 13.89 -1.33 -3.10
C ARG A 183 12.87 -0.96 -2.03
N ASP A 184 12.48 -1.90 -1.16
CA ASP A 184 11.56 -1.66 -0.04
C ASP A 184 12.11 -0.59 0.92
N ALA A 185 13.40 -0.66 1.23
CA ALA A 185 14.06 0.32 2.10
C ALA A 185 14.38 1.66 1.40
N ALA A 186 14.36 1.73 0.06
CA ALA A 186 14.83 2.89 -0.70
C ALA A 186 14.15 4.20 -0.26
N ARG A 187 12.88 4.14 0.11
CA ARG A 187 12.14 5.31 0.59
C ARG A 187 12.78 5.95 1.82
N ASP A 188 13.26 5.15 2.75
CA ASP A 188 13.82 5.61 4.04
C ASP A 188 15.26 6.14 3.88
N PHE A 189 15.93 5.73 2.79
CA PHE A 189 17.27 6.15 2.41
C PHE A 189 17.30 7.24 1.33
N GLY A 190 16.15 7.72 0.83
CA GLY A 190 16.08 8.75 -0.21
C GLY A 190 16.51 8.26 -1.60
N GLY A 191 16.44 6.95 -1.83
CA GLY A 191 16.82 6.30 -3.08
C GLY A 191 17.56 4.98 -2.81
N LYS A 192 17.38 4.01 -3.72
CA LYS A 192 17.98 2.67 -3.60
C LYS A 192 19.51 2.70 -3.58
N SER A 193 20.12 3.63 -4.30
CA SER A 193 21.57 3.83 -4.34
C SER A 193 22.18 4.16 -2.98
N PHE A 194 21.40 4.77 -2.08
CA PHE A 194 21.82 5.12 -0.73
C PHE A 194 21.58 4.01 0.30
N VAL A 195 20.86 2.94 -0.07
CA VAL A 195 20.62 1.80 0.82
C VAL A 195 21.90 0.94 0.88
N PRO A 196 22.42 0.64 2.09
CA PRO A 196 23.54 -0.29 2.27
C PRO A 196 23.33 -1.61 1.54
N THR A 197 24.42 -2.22 1.08
CA THR A 197 24.35 -3.49 0.35
C THR A 197 24.45 -4.70 1.25
N LYS A 198 24.81 -4.52 2.52
CA LYS A 198 24.98 -5.58 3.50
C LYS A 198 24.32 -5.23 4.83
N ALA A 199 24.12 -6.25 5.65
CA ALA A 199 23.66 -6.12 7.04
C ALA A 199 24.22 -7.26 7.88
N ILE A 200 24.35 -7.04 9.19
CA ILE A 200 24.60 -8.11 10.15
C ILE A 200 23.23 -8.54 10.67
N THR A 201 22.95 -9.85 10.66
CA THR A 201 21.63 -10.37 11.04
C THR A 201 21.72 -11.68 11.80
N MET A 202 20.82 -11.87 12.75
CA MET A 202 20.55 -13.12 13.46
C MET A 202 20.08 -14.18 12.47
N GLY A 203 20.64 -15.38 12.56
CA GLY A 203 20.30 -16.48 11.65
C GLY A 203 18.97 -17.17 11.96
N VAL A 204 18.43 -17.89 10.98
CA VAL A 204 17.18 -18.66 11.12
C VAL A 204 17.30 -19.70 12.25
N GLY A 205 18.46 -20.36 12.36
CA GLY A 205 18.72 -21.36 13.38
C GLY A 205 18.75 -20.77 14.79
N THR A 206 19.08 -19.49 14.93
CA THR A 206 19.06 -18.77 16.21
C THR A 206 17.64 -18.40 16.59
N ILE A 207 16.86 -17.87 15.64
CA ILE A 207 15.45 -17.55 15.79
C ILE A 207 14.66 -18.79 16.25
N PHE A 208 14.93 -19.96 15.67
CA PHE A 208 14.26 -21.23 16.03
C PHE A 208 14.46 -21.69 17.47
N LYS A 209 15.53 -21.25 18.13
CA LYS A 209 15.80 -21.63 19.52
C LYS A 209 14.97 -20.82 20.52
N ALA A 210 14.22 -19.81 20.06
CA ALA A 210 13.32 -19.06 20.92
C ALA A 210 12.20 -19.98 21.46
N ARG A 211 11.82 -19.76 22.72
CA ARG A 211 10.73 -20.52 23.37
C ARG A 211 9.35 -20.18 22.81
N GLU A 212 9.24 -19.00 22.21
CA GLU A 212 8.04 -18.48 21.55
C GLU A 212 8.46 -17.53 20.43
N ILE A 213 7.87 -17.70 19.25
CA ILE A 213 8.11 -16.88 18.06
C ILE A 213 6.77 -16.29 17.63
N ILE A 214 6.71 -14.97 17.53
CA ILE A 214 5.52 -14.24 17.09
C ILE A 214 5.87 -13.51 15.80
N LEU A 215 5.35 -13.97 14.67
CA LEU A 215 5.50 -13.28 13.40
C LEU A 215 4.29 -12.39 13.14
N MET A 216 4.54 -11.10 12.93
CA MET A 216 3.50 -10.11 12.68
C MET A 216 3.53 -9.62 11.23
N ALA A 217 2.36 -9.50 10.60
CA ALA A 217 2.24 -8.93 9.27
C ALA A 217 0.92 -8.17 9.11
N TRP A 218 1.04 -6.92 8.65
CA TRP A 218 -0.07 -5.99 8.44
C TRP A 218 -0.22 -5.69 6.96
N ASN A 219 -1.41 -5.27 6.53
CA ASN A 219 -1.80 -4.82 5.19
C ASN A 219 -1.77 -5.86 4.06
N LYS A 220 -2.47 -5.55 2.98
CA LYS A 220 -2.73 -6.45 1.84
C LYS A 220 -1.47 -6.71 1.03
N LYS A 221 -0.49 -5.79 1.02
CA LYS A 221 0.85 -6.05 0.41
C LYS A 221 1.57 -7.26 0.99
N LYS A 222 1.25 -7.68 2.22
CA LYS A 222 1.81 -8.88 2.84
C LYS A 222 1.01 -10.15 2.53
N ALA A 223 -0.22 -10.05 2.05
CA ALA A 223 -1.09 -11.20 1.82
C ALA A 223 -0.51 -12.28 0.88
N PRO A 224 0.15 -11.94 -0.25
CA PRO A 224 0.72 -12.96 -1.14
C PRO A 224 1.82 -13.77 -0.47
N ILE A 225 2.71 -13.10 0.26
CA ILE A 225 3.83 -13.78 0.93
C ILE A 225 3.36 -14.56 2.15
N ILE A 226 2.35 -14.04 2.87
CA ILE A 226 1.70 -14.75 3.98
C ILE A 226 1.06 -16.05 3.50
N LYS A 227 0.29 -16.02 2.40
CA LYS A 227 -0.27 -17.24 1.82
C LYS A 227 0.82 -18.26 1.48
N LYS A 228 1.89 -17.82 0.82
CA LYS A 228 3.02 -18.69 0.45
C LYS A 228 3.73 -19.26 1.68
N THR A 229 3.89 -18.49 2.75
CA THR A 229 4.54 -18.93 3.99
C THR A 229 3.67 -19.87 4.80
N VAL A 230 2.37 -19.59 4.93
CA VAL A 230 1.45 -20.33 5.80
C VAL A 230 0.92 -21.58 5.11
N GLU A 231 0.57 -21.53 3.83
CA GLU A 231 -0.08 -22.64 3.11
C GLU A 231 0.86 -23.38 2.15
N GLY A 232 1.95 -22.73 1.71
CA GLY A 232 2.89 -23.27 0.74
C GLY A 232 3.87 -24.31 1.28
N GLU A 233 4.72 -24.84 0.40
CA GLU A 233 5.80 -25.75 0.77
C GLU A 233 7.00 -25.02 1.36
N ILE A 234 7.77 -25.72 2.20
CA ILE A 234 9.05 -25.23 2.72
C ILE A 234 10.02 -25.01 1.56
N SER A 235 10.59 -23.81 1.47
CA SER A 235 11.47 -23.41 0.39
C SER A 235 12.52 -22.40 0.85
N SER A 236 13.76 -22.55 0.37
CA SER A 236 14.83 -21.56 0.57
C SER A 236 14.53 -20.22 -0.10
N GLU A 237 13.66 -20.20 -1.11
CA GLU A 237 13.22 -18.96 -1.77
C GLU A 237 12.30 -18.11 -0.88
N VAL A 238 11.75 -18.70 0.19
CA VAL A 238 10.90 -18.00 1.18
C VAL A 238 11.32 -18.45 2.58
N PRO A 239 12.37 -17.82 3.16
CA PRO A 239 12.95 -18.27 4.43
C PRO A 239 11.95 -18.36 5.60
N ALA A 240 10.89 -17.53 5.61
CA ALA A 240 9.84 -17.61 6.60
C ALA A 240 9.09 -18.97 6.59
N THR A 241 9.09 -19.70 5.47
CA THR A 241 8.51 -21.06 5.40
C THR A 241 9.23 -22.03 6.32
N TYR A 242 10.50 -21.80 6.66
CA TYR A 242 11.20 -22.64 7.61
C TYR A 242 10.51 -22.64 8.98
N LEU A 243 9.79 -21.57 9.36
CA LEU A 243 9.01 -21.54 10.61
C LEU A 243 7.99 -22.67 10.69
N GLN A 244 7.57 -23.25 9.55
CA GLN A 244 6.81 -24.51 9.50
C GLN A 244 7.57 -25.70 10.11
N LEU A 245 8.79 -25.58 10.60
CA LEU A 245 9.49 -26.60 11.38
C LEU A 245 9.42 -26.36 12.90
N SER A 246 8.98 -25.18 13.34
CA SER A 246 8.86 -24.85 14.76
C SER A 246 7.49 -25.26 15.33
N GLU A 247 7.50 -25.77 16.57
CA GLU A 247 6.27 -25.99 17.36
C GLU A 247 5.91 -24.75 18.20
N HIS A 248 6.75 -23.72 18.21
CA HIS A 248 6.65 -22.56 19.10
C HIS A 248 6.42 -21.26 18.33
N VAL A 249 5.66 -21.31 17.23
CA VAL A 249 5.43 -20.16 16.36
C VAL A 249 3.95 -19.87 16.19
N GLU A 250 3.62 -18.58 16.17
CA GLU A 250 2.30 -18.07 15.83
C GLU A 250 2.42 -16.88 14.88
N PHE A 251 1.56 -16.86 13.87
CA PHE A 251 1.42 -15.75 12.95
C PHE A 251 0.25 -14.88 13.39
N ILE A 252 0.51 -13.60 13.63
CA ILE A 252 -0.49 -12.61 14.00
C ILE A 252 -0.66 -11.66 12.83
N LEU A 253 -1.87 -11.65 12.27
CA LEU A 253 -2.20 -10.92 11.05
C LEU A 253 -3.35 -9.95 11.31
N ASP A 254 -3.41 -8.87 10.54
CA ASP A 254 -4.67 -8.16 10.33
C ASP A 254 -5.49 -8.83 9.22
N GLN A 255 -6.74 -8.40 9.04
CA GLN A 255 -7.64 -8.95 8.01
C GLN A 255 -7.05 -8.80 6.60
N ASP A 256 -6.38 -7.69 6.32
CA ASP A 256 -5.80 -7.42 5.01
C ASP A 256 -4.61 -8.33 4.71
N ALA A 257 -3.68 -8.56 5.64
CA ALA A 257 -2.58 -9.51 5.45
C ALA A 257 -3.06 -10.97 5.38
N ALA A 258 -4.21 -11.28 5.99
CA ALA A 258 -4.83 -12.59 5.92
C ALA A 258 -5.69 -12.80 4.66
N SER A 259 -5.97 -11.75 3.88
CA SER A 259 -7.03 -11.75 2.86
C SER A 259 -6.86 -12.79 1.76
N MET A 260 -5.63 -13.26 1.52
CA MET A 260 -5.31 -14.26 0.50
C MET A 260 -5.25 -15.70 1.03
N LEU A 261 -5.32 -15.91 2.35
CA LEU A 261 -5.42 -17.27 2.91
C LEU A 261 -6.72 -17.91 2.43
N THR A 262 -6.69 -19.22 2.20
CA THR A 262 -7.77 -19.97 1.56
C THR A 262 -9.11 -19.76 2.26
N ARG A 263 -9.13 -19.73 3.60
CA ARG A 263 -10.36 -19.51 4.39
C ARG A 263 -11.02 -18.13 4.26
N PHE A 264 -10.30 -17.13 3.74
CA PHE A 264 -10.82 -15.78 3.48
C PHE A 264 -11.00 -15.52 1.98
N ASP A 265 -10.06 -16.00 1.17
CA ASP A 265 -10.06 -15.75 -0.28
C ASP A 265 -11.04 -16.66 -1.02
N THR A 266 -10.99 -17.96 -0.71
CA THR A 266 -11.78 -19.02 -1.38
C THR A 266 -12.46 -19.90 -0.33
N PRO A 267 -13.30 -19.32 0.55
CA PRO A 267 -13.84 -20.01 1.72
C PRO A 267 -14.63 -21.28 1.38
N TRP A 268 -15.24 -21.35 0.20
CA TRP A 268 -15.96 -22.53 -0.29
C TRP A 268 -15.07 -23.77 -0.43
N LEU A 269 -13.74 -23.61 -0.47
CA LEU A 269 -12.82 -24.73 -0.49
C LEU A 269 -12.60 -25.35 0.89
N VAL A 270 -13.04 -24.73 1.99
CA VAL A 270 -12.73 -25.19 3.36
C VAL A 270 -13.92 -25.16 4.30
N LYS A 271 -15.03 -24.51 3.92
CA LYS A 271 -16.25 -24.45 4.72
C LYS A 271 -17.48 -24.18 3.87
N ASP A 272 -18.64 -24.51 4.45
CA ASP A 272 -19.92 -24.12 3.92
C ASP A 272 -20.07 -22.59 3.92
N CYS A 273 -20.62 -22.07 2.83
CA CYS A 273 -20.80 -20.64 2.59
C CYS A 273 -22.29 -20.28 2.53
N SER A 274 -22.62 -19.05 2.96
CA SER A 274 -23.94 -18.50 2.67
C SER A 274 -23.95 -17.94 1.25
N TRP A 275 -24.62 -18.65 0.35
CA TRP A 275 -24.69 -18.28 -1.07
C TRP A 275 -25.73 -17.20 -1.37
N ASP A 276 -26.41 -16.62 -0.36
CA ASP A 276 -27.27 -15.44 -0.58
C ASP A 276 -26.46 -14.20 -0.99
N ASP A 277 -25.21 -14.10 -0.52
CA ASP A 277 -24.29 -13.03 -0.88
C ASP A 277 -23.93 -13.11 -2.38
N LEU A 278 -24.36 -12.10 -3.14
CA LEU A 278 -24.08 -11.99 -4.56
C LEU A 278 -22.59 -11.74 -4.83
N ALA A 279 -21.89 -11.00 -3.95
CA ALA A 279 -20.46 -10.72 -4.12
C ALA A 279 -19.66 -12.02 -4.01
N LEU A 280 -19.96 -12.84 -3.00
CA LEU A 280 -19.32 -14.15 -2.82
C LEU A 280 -19.60 -15.10 -3.99
N ARG A 281 -20.86 -15.18 -4.46
CA ARG A 281 -21.22 -15.97 -5.64
C ARG A 281 -20.46 -15.52 -6.89
N LYS A 282 -20.47 -14.22 -7.18
CA LYS A 282 -19.75 -13.64 -8.33
C LYS A 282 -18.26 -13.95 -8.25
N LYS A 283 -17.64 -13.78 -7.07
CA LYS A 283 -16.24 -14.13 -6.83
C LYS A 283 -15.97 -15.61 -7.12
N ALA A 284 -16.77 -16.52 -6.57
CA ALA A 284 -16.55 -17.95 -6.71
C ALA A 284 -16.66 -18.43 -8.17
N VAL A 285 -17.67 -17.96 -8.92
CA VAL A 285 -17.86 -18.34 -10.33
C VAL A 285 -16.73 -17.78 -11.22
N ILE A 286 -16.31 -16.53 -10.99
CA ILE A 286 -15.19 -15.92 -11.72
C ILE A 286 -13.88 -16.65 -11.39
N TRP A 287 -13.66 -16.99 -10.12
CA TRP A 287 -12.52 -17.80 -9.70
C TRP A 287 -12.48 -19.15 -10.42
N LEU A 288 -13.62 -19.84 -10.50
CA LEU A 288 -13.72 -21.14 -11.17
C LEU A 288 -13.45 -21.02 -12.68
N ALA A 289 -14.02 -20.01 -13.33
CA ALA A 289 -13.78 -19.68 -14.73
C ALA A 289 -12.29 -19.46 -15.02
N ASN A 290 -11.63 -18.62 -14.20
CA ASN A 290 -10.21 -18.33 -14.33
C ASN A 290 -9.32 -19.56 -14.06
N THR A 291 -9.66 -20.33 -13.03
CA THR A 291 -8.92 -21.56 -12.64
C THR A 291 -8.95 -22.58 -13.77
N LEU A 292 -10.11 -22.76 -14.41
CA LEU A 292 -10.29 -23.71 -15.50
C LEU A 292 -9.93 -23.12 -16.88
N LYS A 293 -9.67 -21.81 -16.96
CA LYS A 293 -9.53 -21.06 -18.22
C LYS A 293 -10.72 -21.30 -19.16
N LYS A 294 -11.92 -21.28 -18.60
CA LYS A 294 -13.20 -21.47 -19.30
C LYS A 294 -14.07 -20.22 -19.11
N PRO A 295 -14.69 -19.67 -20.17
CA PRO A 295 -15.74 -18.67 -20.06
C PRO A 295 -16.86 -19.11 -19.12
N ILE A 296 -17.50 -18.16 -18.42
CA ILE A 296 -18.51 -18.43 -17.37
C ILE A 296 -19.64 -19.31 -17.91
N LEU A 297 -20.16 -19.00 -19.10
CA LEU A 297 -21.28 -19.73 -19.71
C LEU A 297 -20.90 -21.15 -20.17
N LYS A 298 -19.62 -21.53 -20.14
CA LYS A 298 -19.14 -22.88 -20.48
C LYS A 298 -18.87 -23.75 -19.25
N LEU A 299 -19.04 -23.22 -18.04
CA LEU A 299 -18.88 -23.98 -16.80
C LEU A 299 -20.02 -24.99 -16.64
N THR A 300 -19.67 -26.20 -16.22
CA THR A 300 -20.57 -27.34 -16.06
C THR A 300 -20.78 -27.69 -14.59
N GLU A 301 -21.75 -28.55 -14.30
CA GLU A 301 -22.00 -29.05 -12.95
C GLU A 301 -20.80 -29.84 -12.40
N ASP A 302 -20.13 -30.61 -13.25
CA ASP A 302 -18.88 -31.31 -12.91
C ASP A 302 -17.76 -30.33 -12.53
N ASP A 303 -17.68 -29.18 -13.20
CA ASP A 303 -16.69 -28.15 -12.86
C ASP A 303 -16.91 -27.63 -11.44
N TYR A 304 -18.17 -27.34 -11.05
CA TYR A 304 -18.50 -26.87 -9.69
C TYR A 304 -18.23 -27.96 -8.64
N ASN A 305 -18.69 -29.18 -8.91
CA ASN A 305 -18.59 -30.30 -7.97
C ASN A 305 -17.13 -30.68 -7.67
N ASN A 306 -16.26 -30.65 -8.68
CA ASN A 306 -14.85 -31.03 -8.52
C ASN A 306 -13.96 -29.92 -7.93
N HIS A 307 -14.50 -28.72 -7.68
CA HIS A 307 -13.73 -27.55 -7.18
C HIS A 307 -14.35 -26.94 -5.91
N GLY A 308 -15.00 -27.77 -5.07
CA GLY A 308 -15.51 -27.36 -3.77
C GLY A 308 -16.75 -26.45 -3.83
N MET A 309 -17.45 -26.41 -4.96
CA MET A 309 -18.64 -25.56 -5.17
C MET A 309 -19.94 -26.37 -5.31
N ALA A 310 -19.94 -27.64 -4.88
CA ALA A 310 -21.12 -28.50 -4.91
C ALA A 310 -22.29 -27.90 -4.09
N GLN A 311 -21.99 -27.29 -2.93
CA GLN A 311 -23.00 -26.64 -2.09
C GLN A 311 -23.74 -25.52 -2.86
N LEU A 312 -23.01 -24.69 -3.61
CA LEU A 312 -23.60 -23.61 -4.42
C LEU A 312 -24.56 -24.17 -5.48
N ALA A 313 -24.15 -25.23 -6.19
CA ALA A 313 -24.96 -25.87 -7.21
C ALA A 313 -26.26 -26.47 -6.63
N VAL A 314 -26.19 -27.04 -5.43
CA VAL A 314 -27.36 -27.61 -4.74
C VAL A 314 -28.32 -26.52 -4.24
N GLU A 315 -27.81 -25.45 -3.63
CA GLU A 315 -28.64 -24.44 -2.97
C GLU A 315 -29.26 -23.42 -3.93
N LYS A 316 -28.53 -23.00 -4.98
CA LYS A 316 -28.98 -21.95 -5.90
C LYS A 316 -29.59 -22.49 -7.20
N GLY A 317 -29.68 -23.80 -7.33
CA GLY A 317 -30.29 -24.46 -8.48
C GLY A 317 -29.31 -24.65 -9.63
N PRO A 318 -29.81 -24.98 -10.84
CA PRO A 318 -28.97 -25.45 -11.93
C PRO A 318 -27.82 -24.50 -12.22
N VAL A 319 -26.59 -25.04 -12.33
CA VAL A 319 -25.36 -24.28 -12.61
C VAL A 319 -25.51 -23.36 -13.82
N TYR A 320 -26.29 -23.78 -14.83
CA TYR A 320 -26.65 -22.95 -15.97
C TYR A 320 -27.26 -21.59 -15.59
N ASN A 321 -28.20 -21.56 -14.65
CA ASN A 321 -28.84 -20.32 -14.19
C ASN A 321 -27.87 -19.45 -13.39
N ILE A 322 -27.01 -20.07 -12.58
CA ILE A 322 -25.98 -19.37 -11.81
C ILE A 322 -24.99 -18.69 -12.76
N ASN A 323 -24.53 -19.41 -13.80
CA ASN A 323 -23.64 -18.86 -14.81
C ASN A 323 -24.27 -17.66 -15.54
N ILE A 324 -25.55 -17.76 -15.93
CA ILE A 324 -26.27 -16.65 -16.58
C ILE A 324 -26.39 -15.44 -15.66
N ASP A 325 -26.77 -15.63 -14.40
CA ASP A 325 -26.90 -14.52 -13.43
C ASP A 325 -25.56 -13.80 -13.30
N VAL A 326 -24.47 -14.52 -13.01
CA VAL A 326 -23.13 -13.92 -12.85
C VAL A 326 -22.65 -13.26 -14.15
N PHE A 327 -22.85 -13.90 -15.30
CA PHE A 327 -22.50 -13.33 -16.61
C PHE A 327 -23.24 -12.02 -16.87
N ASN A 328 -24.55 -11.98 -16.63
CA ASN A 328 -25.36 -10.78 -16.81
C ASN A 328 -24.92 -9.68 -15.84
N LYS A 329 -24.61 -10.01 -14.57
CA LYS A 329 -24.11 -9.02 -13.61
C LYS A 329 -22.80 -8.40 -14.04
N LEU A 330 -21.87 -9.16 -14.64
CA LEU A 330 -20.65 -8.61 -15.24
C LEU A 330 -20.96 -7.79 -16.49
N GLN A 331 -21.83 -8.27 -17.37
CA GLN A 331 -22.23 -7.51 -18.55
C GLN A 331 -22.83 -6.15 -18.18
N HIS A 332 -23.61 -6.09 -17.10
CA HIS A 332 -24.28 -4.89 -16.61
C HIS A 332 -23.32 -3.85 -16.01
N THR A 333 -22.06 -4.20 -15.71
CA THR A 333 -21.05 -3.20 -15.31
C THR A 333 -20.57 -2.37 -16.50
N ILE A 334 -20.64 -2.92 -17.72
CA ILE A 334 -20.08 -2.31 -18.92
C ILE A 334 -20.95 -1.13 -19.38
N THR A 335 -20.37 0.07 -19.43
CA THR A 335 -21.08 1.26 -19.90
C THR A 335 -20.22 2.18 -20.77
N GLY A 336 -20.80 2.62 -21.89
CA GLY A 336 -20.24 3.73 -22.68
C GLY A 336 -20.59 5.12 -22.12
N TRP A 337 -21.46 5.18 -21.10
CA TRP A 337 -22.03 6.42 -20.54
C TRP A 337 -21.73 6.49 -19.03
N PRO A 338 -20.50 6.86 -18.63
CA PRO A 338 -20.11 6.92 -17.22
C PRO A 338 -20.88 7.98 -16.42
N GLY A 339 -21.44 9.01 -17.07
CA GLY A 339 -22.36 9.99 -16.46
C GLY A 339 -23.83 9.55 -16.41
N GLY A 340 -24.14 8.32 -16.85
CA GLY A 340 -25.51 7.87 -17.09
C GLY A 340 -25.99 8.20 -18.50
N LYS A 341 -26.75 7.28 -19.11
CA LYS A 341 -27.28 7.47 -20.48
C LYS A 341 -28.66 8.15 -20.41
N PRO A 342 -28.83 9.35 -20.97
CA PRO A 342 -30.13 10.02 -20.97
C PRO A 342 -31.20 9.24 -21.75
N ASN A 343 -32.46 9.32 -21.31
CA ASN A 343 -33.62 8.71 -21.98
C ASN A 343 -33.48 7.19 -22.23
N ALA A 344 -32.76 6.49 -21.36
CA ALA A 344 -32.58 5.04 -21.42
C ALA A 344 -32.97 4.39 -20.11
N ASP A 345 -33.40 3.13 -20.16
CA ASP A 345 -33.53 2.29 -18.96
C ASP A 345 -32.15 2.10 -18.32
N ASP A 346 -32.07 2.44 -17.04
CA ASP A 346 -30.89 2.38 -16.19
C ASP A 346 -31.00 1.32 -15.08
N SER A 347 -32.08 0.53 -15.06
CA SER A 347 -32.31 -0.52 -14.04
C SER A 347 -31.20 -1.57 -13.94
N GLN A 348 -30.42 -1.73 -15.01
CA GLN A 348 -29.27 -2.63 -15.13
C GLN A 348 -27.99 -1.89 -15.53
N ARG A 349 -27.92 -0.57 -15.35
CA ARG A 349 -26.73 0.23 -15.67
C ARG A 349 -26.00 0.61 -14.39
N PRO A 350 -24.69 0.84 -14.46
CA PRO A 350 -23.91 1.17 -13.28
C PRO A 350 -24.21 2.59 -12.78
N GLU A 351 -24.66 3.50 -13.65
CA GLU A 351 -25.00 4.88 -13.32
C GLU A 351 -26.43 5.23 -13.78
N ARG A 352 -27.10 6.05 -12.97
CA ARG A 352 -28.49 6.47 -13.18
C ARG A 352 -28.60 7.48 -14.33
N ALA A 353 -29.70 7.41 -15.09
CA ALA A 353 -29.95 8.25 -16.26
C ALA A 353 -30.18 9.71 -15.89
N GLU A 354 -30.79 9.98 -14.74
CA GLU A 354 -31.20 11.34 -14.33
C GLU A 354 -30.40 11.89 -13.14
N PRO A 355 -30.00 13.19 -13.15
CA PRO A 355 -30.19 14.13 -14.25
C PRO A 355 -29.30 13.83 -15.46
N ALA A 356 -29.83 14.04 -16.67
CA ALA A 356 -29.12 13.80 -17.94
C ALA A 356 -27.73 14.47 -18.05
N LYS A 357 -27.54 15.62 -17.39
CA LYS A 357 -26.25 16.30 -17.23
C LYS A 357 -25.83 16.27 -15.76
N LYS A 358 -24.83 15.46 -15.45
CA LYS A 358 -24.20 15.32 -14.15
C LYS A 358 -23.14 16.39 -13.91
N ARG A 359 -23.08 16.84 -12.65
CA ARG A 359 -21.93 17.55 -12.11
C ARG A 359 -21.02 16.50 -11.50
N SER A 360 -19.82 16.39 -12.03
CA SER A 360 -18.86 15.36 -11.67
C SER A 360 -17.58 16.02 -11.23
N ILE A 361 -17.05 15.65 -10.06
CA ILE A 361 -15.76 16.13 -9.59
C ILE A 361 -14.78 14.95 -9.51
N ILE A 362 -13.63 15.10 -10.15
CA ILE A 362 -12.53 14.13 -10.11
C ILE A 362 -11.50 14.65 -9.13
N PHE A 363 -11.35 14.00 -7.99
CA PHE A 363 -10.25 14.27 -7.08
C PHE A 363 -9.01 13.50 -7.53
N SER A 364 -7.91 14.22 -7.68
CA SER A 364 -6.62 13.72 -8.12
C SER A 364 -5.62 13.94 -6.97
N PRO A 365 -5.25 12.88 -6.20
CA PRO A 365 -4.33 13.01 -5.07
C PRO A 365 -3.00 13.61 -5.49
N HIS A 366 -2.33 13.00 -6.48
CA HIS A 366 -1.20 13.59 -7.19
C HIS A 366 -1.67 14.19 -8.51
N PRO A 367 -1.01 15.23 -9.04
CA PRO A 367 -1.52 15.98 -10.20
C PRO A 367 -1.78 15.21 -11.50
N ASP A 368 -1.35 13.97 -11.63
CA ASP A 368 -1.48 13.09 -12.80
C ASP A 368 -2.40 11.88 -12.58
N ASP A 369 -2.89 11.65 -11.36
CA ASP A 369 -3.69 10.47 -11.03
C ASP A 369 -5.03 10.45 -11.80
N ASP A 370 -5.62 11.60 -12.09
CA ASP A 370 -6.83 11.78 -12.90
C ASP A 370 -6.68 11.21 -14.32
N VAL A 371 -5.54 11.46 -14.98
CA VAL A 371 -5.30 11.01 -16.35
C VAL A 371 -4.71 9.59 -16.42
N ILE A 372 -3.86 9.22 -15.47
CA ILE A 372 -3.27 7.87 -15.40
C ILE A 372 -4.36 6.84 -15.07
N SER A 373 -5.19 7.14 -14.08
CA SER A 373 -6.14 6.18 -13.52
C SER A 373 -7.43 6.11 -14.34
N MET A 374 -8.02 7.26 -14.65
CA MET A 374 -9.34 7.35 -15.27
C MET A 374 -9.40 8.30 -16.47
N GLY A 375 -8.27 8.57 -17.13
CA GLY A 375 -8.18 9.55 -18.22
C GLY A 375 -9.12 9.28 -19.39
N GLY A 376 -9.41 8.01 -19.70
CA GLY A 376 -10.36 7.65 -20.75
C GLY A 376 -11.80 8.02 -20.38
N THR A 377 -12.21 7.72 -19.14
CA THR A 377 -13.50 8.08 -18.56
C THR A 377 -13.63 9.59 -18.38
N PHE A 378 -12.55 10.26 -17.98
CA PHE A 378 -12.48 11.71 -17.86
C PHE A 378 -12.76 12.39 -19.21
N ILE A 379 -12.04 11.97 -20.27
CA ILE A 379 -12.28 12.41 -21.64
C ILE A 379 -13.73 12.13 -22.07
N ARG A 380 -14.24 10.92 -21.79
CA ARG A 380 -15.60 10.51 -22.13
C ARG A 380 -16.66 11.42 -21.50
N LEU A 381 -16.52 11.75 -20.23
CA LEU A 381 -17.43 12.64 -19.51
C LEU A 381 -17.45 14.04 -20.15
N ALA A 382 -16.27 14.59 -20.47
CA ALA A 382 -16.15 15.89 -21.13
C ALA A 382 -16.73 15.88 -22.56
N ASP A 383 -16.45 14.85 -23.36
CA ASP A 383 -16.99 14.70 -24.71
C ASP A 383 -18.53 14.54 -24.70
N GLN A 384 -19.07 13.87 -23.68
CA GLN A 384 -20.51 13.74 -23.43
C GLN A 384 -21.17 14.99 -22.83
N LYS A 385 -20.41 16.10 -22.68
CA LYS A 385 -20.90 17.39 -22.19
C LYS A 385 -21.48 17.34 -20.77
N GLN A 386 -20.96 16.42 -19.96
CA GLN A 386 -21.16 16.47 -18.51
C GLN A 386 -20.50 17.73 -17.93
N ASP A 387 -20.93 18.17 -16.76
CA ASP A 387 -20.33 19.29 -16.04
C ASP A 387 -19.17 18.75 -15.18
N VAL A 388 -17.97 18.69 -15.75
CA VAL A 388 -16.83 17.98 -15.15
C VAL A 388 -15.85 18.98 -14.55
N HIS A 389 -15.51 18.75 -13.29
CA HIS A 389 -14.45 19.44 -12.57
C HIS A 389 -13.32 18.46 -12.21
N VAL A 390 -12.10 18.97 -12.12
CA VAL A 390 -10.96 18.23 -11.56
C VAL A 390 -10.36 19.01 -10.39
N ALA A 391 -10.02 18.31 -9.32
CA ALA A 391 -9.50 18.88 -8.08
C ALA A 391 -8.19 18.22 -7.69
N TYR A 392 -7.10 18.96 -7.82
CA TYR A 392 -5.75 18.52 -7.47
C TYR A 392 -5.49 18.74 -6.00
N GLN A 393 -5.41 17.65 -5.25
CA GLN A 393 -5.38 17.68 -3.78
C GLN A 393 -4.00 18.09 -3.25
N THR A 394 -2.92 17.67 -3.90
CA THR A 394 -1.54 17.99 -3.48
C THR A 394 -0.81 18.83 -4.54
N SER A 395 0.28 19.49 -4.15
CA SER A 395 1.12 20.24 -5.09
C SER A 395 2.00 19.35 -5.98
N GLY A 396 2.24 18.10 -5.58
CA GLY A 396 3.16 17.19 -6.26
C GLY A 396 4.63 17.64 -6.23
N ASN A 397 4.98 18.64 -5.40
CA ASN A 397 6.31 19.25 -5.38
C ASN A 397 7.46 18.28 -5.03
N THR A 398 7.16 17.17 -4.36
CA THR A 398 8.15 16.13 -4.03
C THR A 398 8.50 15.22 -5.22
N ALA A 399 7.70 15.23 -6.29
CA ALA A 399 7.79 14.32 -7.41
C ALA A 399 8.28 15.05 -8.68
N VAL A 400 9.28 15.92 -8.55
CA VAL A 400 9.96 16.56 -9.70
C VAL A 400 11.46 16.47 -9.49
N TRP A 401 12.18 16.09 -10.55
CA TRP A 401 13.64 16.01 -10.52
C TRP A 401 14.27 17.39 -10.27
N ASP A 402 15.38 17.41 -9.56
CA ASP A 402 16.12 18.63 -9.25
C ASP A 402 16.57 19.34 -10.54
N ASP A 403 17.01 18.58 -11.54
CA ASP A 403 17.42 19.11 -12.85
C ASP A 403 16.26 19.77 -13.62
N ASP A 404 15.04 19.23 -13.51
CA ASP A 404 13.87 19.86 -14.12
C ASP A 404 13.56 21.20 -13.45
N ALA A 405 13.62 21.27 -12.12
CA ALA A 405 13.42 22.53 -11.41
C ALA A 405 14.45 23.59 -11.84
N LEU A 406 15.73 23.23 -11.94
CA LEU A 406 16.78 24.13 -12.40
C LEU A 406 16.54 24.61 -13.85
N ARG A 407 16.14 23.71 -14.76
CA ARG A 407 15.85 24.04 -16.16
C ARG A 407 14.72 25.06 -16.30
N PHE A 408 13.67 24.97 -15.48
CA PHE A 408 12.57 25.94 -15.50
C PHE A 408 12.97 27.32 -14.96
N VAL A 409 13.83 27.37 -13.95
CA VAL A 409 14.38 28.65 -13.44
C VAL A 409 15.31 29.28 -14.47
N GLU A 410 16.16 28.49 -15.12
CA GLU A 410 17.03 28.94 -16.21
C GLU A 410 16.23 29.53 -17.38
N PHE A 411 15.17 28.83 -17.82
CA PHE A 411 14.24 29.35 -18.81
C PHE A 411 13.62 30.69 -18.39
N ASN A 412 13.25 30.85 -17.11
CA ASN A 412 12.67 32.09 -16.61
C ASN A 412 13.68 33.25 -16.62
N ILE A 413 14.95 32.97 -16.30
CA ILE A 413 16.05 33.93 -16.43
C ILE A 413 16.19 34.38 -17.89
N ASP A 414 16.36 33.43 -18.82
CA ASP A 414 16.54 33.72 -20.24
C ASP A 414 15.36 34.51 -20.83
N PHE A 415 14.13 34.09 -20.51
CA PHE A 415 12.92 34.78 -20.93
C PHE A 415 12.87 36.22 -20.40
N SER A 416 13.16 36.40 -19.10
CA SER A 416 13.16 37.71 -18.45
C SER A 416 14.22 38.64 -19.06
N GLU A 417 15.43 38.12 -19.35
CA GLU A 417 16.47 38.89 -20.04
C GLU A 417 16.03 39.33 -21.45
N LYS A 418 15.37 38.45 -22.21
CA LYS A 418 14.85 38.79 -23.54
C LYS A 418 13.74 39.81 -23.50
N MET A 419 12.94 39.82 -22.44
CA MET A 419 11.87 40.80 -22.24
C MET A 419 12.36 42.11 -21.60
N GLY A 420 13.66 42.21 -21.26
CA GLY A 420 14.22 43.38 -20.59
C GLY A 420 13.79 43.54 -19.13
N LEU A 421 13.37 42.45 -18.48
CA LEU A 421 13.01 42.40 -17.07
C LEU A 421 14.26 42.21 -16.20
N GLU A 422 14.20 42.64 -14.95
CA GLU A 422 15.31 42.48 -13.99
C GLU A 422 15.47 41.01 -13.57
N THR A 423 16.70 40.47 -13.67
CA THR A 423 16.98 39.03 -13.44
C THR A 423 17.94 38.74 -12.29
N LYS A 424 18.38 39.78 -11.56
CA LYS A 424 19.40 39.63 -10.51
C LYS A 424 18.95 38.63 -9.43
N GLU A 425 17.72 38.77 -8.95
CA GLU A 425 17.16 37.90 -7.91
C GLU A 425 16.98 36.46 -8.40
N LEU A 426 16.53 36.26 -9.65
CA LEU A 426 16.39 34.94 -10.25
C LEU A 426 17.73 34.22 -10.39
N LYS A 427 18.80 34.94 -10.75
CA LYS A 427 20.16 34.39 -10.84
C LYS A 427 20.70 33.99 -9.48
N THR A 428 20.44 34.79 -8.43
CA THR A 428 20.79 34.44 -7.05
C THR A 428 20.04 33.19 -6.61
N LEU A 429 18.73 33.14 -6.82
CA LEU A 429 17.90 31.98 -6.52
C LEU A 429 18.43 30.69 -7.18
N TYR A 430 18.77 30.75 -8.47
CA TYR A 430 19.35 29.62 -9.20
C TYR A 430 20.66 29.11 -8.57
N GLN A 431 21.56 30.02 -8.17
CA GLN A 431 22.82 29.68 -7.52
C GLN A 431 22.63 29.04 -6.14
N ASP A 432 21.66 29.54 -5.38
CA ASP A 432 21.31 29.01 -4.06
C ASP A 432 20.71 27.61 -4.18
N MET A 433 19.78 27.41 -5.12
CA MET A 433 19.18 26.10 -5.42
C MET A 433 20.26 25.07 -5.79
N ARG A 434 21.17 25.39 -6.71
CA ARG A 434 22.30 24.50 -7.08
C ARG A 434 23.16 24.15 -5.87
N SER A 435 23.54 25.16 -5.09
CA SER A 435 24.39 24.98 -3.91
C SER A 435 23.75 24.10 -2.84
N PHE A 436 22.42 24.20 -2.69
CA PHE A 436 21.65 23.34 -1.81
C PHE A 436 21.61 21.91 -2.32
N MET A 437 21.23 21.71 -3.59
CA MET A 437 21.09 20.39 -4.21
C MET A 437 22.42 19.60 -4.20
N GLU A 438 23.56 20.26 -4.42
CA GLU A 438 24.89 19.64 -4.38
C GLU A 438 25.26 19.10 -2.97
N LYS A 439 24.71 19.68 -1.90
CA LYS A 439 25.01 19.33 -0.49
C LYS A 439 23.87 18.58 0.20
N LYS A 440 22.75 18.37 -0.50
CA LYS A 440 21.51 17.82 0.04
C LYS A 440 21.76 16.40 0.53
N LYS A 441 21.43 16.14 1.80
CA LYS A 441 21.47 14.79 2.37
C LYS A 441 20.28 13.96 1.88
N PRO A 442 20.38 12.63 1.82
CA PRO A 442 19.23 11.80 1.46
C PRO A 442 18.04 12.08 2.39
N ASN A 443 16.85 12.21 1.81
CA ASN A 443 15.60 12.58 2.50
C ASN A 443 15.58 13.96 3.20
N GLN A 444 16.56 14.83 2.96
CA GLN A 444 16.47 16.23 3.37
C GLN A 444 15.36 16.94 2.56
N ILE A 445 14.50 17.68 3.25
CA ILE A 445 13.40 18.45 2.65
C ILE A 445 13.99 19.59 1.79
N ASP A 446 13.40 19.81 0.62
CA ASP A 446 13.73 20.91 -0.28
C ASP A 446 13.44 22.28 0.36
N THR A 447 14.17 23.32 -0.07
CA THR A 447 13.85 24.68 0.39
C THR A 447 12.48 25.13 -0.14
N PRO A 448 11.79 26.08 0.51
CA PRO A 448 10.49 26.56 0.06
C PRO A 448 10.48 27.04 -1.40
N GLU A 449 11.58 27.61 -1.87
CA GLU A 449 11.75 28.09 -3.24
C GLU A 449 11.80 26.92 -4.23
N ILE A 450 12.57 25.87 -3.91
CA ILE A 450 12.63 24.64 -4.72
C ILE A 450 11.25 23.98 -4.77
N GLN A 451 10.58 23.84 -3.62
CA GLN A 451 9.23 23.30 -3.54
C GLN A 451 8.24 24.10 -4.39
N THR A 452 8.36 25.43 -4.37
CA THR A 452 7.51 26.33 -5.17
C THR A 452 7.71 26.09 -6.66
N VAL A 453 8.96 26.05 -7.14
CA VAL A 453 9.26 25.79 -8.57
C VAL A 453 8.70 24.43 -8.99
N LYS A 454 8.97 23.37 -8.21
CA LYS A 454 8.48 22.02 -8.51
C LYS A 454 6.96 21.94 -8.51
N GLY A 455 6.29 22.58 -7.56
CA GLY A 455 4.83 22.67 -7.52
C GLY A 455 4.24 23.42 -8.72
N LEU A 456 4.88 24.50 -9.18
CA LEU A 456 4.44 25.24 -10.37
C LEU A 456 4.59 24.42 -11.66
N ILE A 457 5.65 23.62 -11.79
CA ILE A 457 5.81 22.69 -12.92
C ILE A 457 4.63 21.73 -12.96
N ARG A 458 4.35 21.04 -11.84
CA ARG A 458 3.25 20.08 -11.74
C ARG A 458 1.88 20.71 -11.98
N LYS A 459 1.67 21.94 -11.47
CA LYS A 459 0.46 22.72 -11.73
C LYS A 459 0.27 23.01 -13.23
N GLY A 460 1.33 23.44 -13.91
CA GLY A 460 1.29 23.71 -15.36
C GLY A 460 0.97 22.47 -16.19
N GLU A 461 1.58 21.33 -15.82
CA GLU A 461 1.30 20.02 -16.43
C GLU A 461 -0.14 19.58 -16.25
N ALA A 462 -0.67 19.70 -15.03
CA ALA A 462 -2.05 19.37 -14.69
C ALA A 462 -3.07 20.21 -15.47
N ILE A 463 -2.83 21.52 -15.60
CA ILE A 463 -3.66 22.38 -16.45
C ILE A 463 -3.63 21.89 -17.91
N ALA A 464 -2.45 21.56 -18.43
CA ALA A 464 -2.31 21.08 -19.80
C ALA A 464 -3.01 19.72 -20.02
N GLY A 465 -2.95 18.81 -19.04
CA GLY A 465 -3.64 17.53 -19.03
C GLY A 465 -5.16 17.71 -19.05
N ALA A 466 -5.71 18.47 -18.09
CA ALA A 466 -7.14 18.75 -17.99
C ALA A 466 -7.71 19.44 -19.24
N ARG A 467 -7.02 20.45 -19.77
CA ARG A 467 -7.42 21.11 -21.04
C ARG A 467 -7.43 20.13 -22.20
N TYR A 468 -6.45 19.22 -22.27
CA TYR A 468 -6.41 18.19 -23.31
C TYR A 468 -7.57 17.19 -23.17
N CYS A 469 -7.99 16.88 -21.95
CA CYS A 469 -9.20 16.10 -21.67
C CYS A 469 -10.50 16.83 -22.03
N GLY A 470 -10.45 18.15 -22.23
CA GLY A 470 -11.57 18.97 -22.70
C GLY A 470 -12.19 19.88 -21.63
N LEU A 471 -11.46 20.18 -20.55
CA LEU A 471 -11.92 21.09 -19.50
C LEU A 471 -11.53 22.56 -19.76
N ASP A 472 -12.41 23.44 -19.32
CA ASP A 472 -12.18 24.88 -19.22
C ASP A 472 -11.46 25.22 -17.90
N ASP A 473 -10.71 26.32 -17.88
CA ASP A 473 -9.85 26.70 -16.74
C ASP A 473 -10.60 26.91 -15.41
N ASP A 474 -11.85 27.37 -15.46
CA ASP A 474 -12.69 27.58 -14.29
C ASP A 474 -13.21 26.27 -13.65
N HIS A 475 -13.00 25.14 -14.33
CA HIS A 475 -13.31 23.80 -13.84
C HIS A 475 -12.09 23.05 -13.29
N ILE A 476 -10.92 23.71 -13.27
CA ILE A 476 -9.66 23.15 -12.78
C ILE A 476 -9.32 23.77 -11.40
N HIS A 477 -9.36 22.94 -10.35
CA HIS A 477 -9.18 23.40 -8.96
C HIS A 477 -7.85 22.89 -8.37
N PHE A 478 -7.07 23.79 -7.79
CA PHE A 478 -5.85 23.45 -7.07
C PHE A 478 -6.07 23.67 -5.58
N MET A 479 -6.10 22.58 -4.80
CA MET A 479 -6.41 22.62 -3.38
C MET A 479 -5.14 22.82 -2.53
N ALA A 480 -4.02 22.21 -2.95
CA ALA A 480 -2.74 22.24 -2.24
C ALA A 480 -2.93 22.01 -0.72
N LEU A 481 -3.52 20.86 -0.39
CA LEU A 481 -3.96 20.53 0.97
C LEU A 481 -2.80 20.63 1.98
N PRO A 482 -2.98 21.36 3.09
CA PRO A 482 -1.93 21.61 4.10
C PRO A 482 -1.14 20.39 4.57
N PHE A 483 -1.76 19.21 4.70
CA PHE A 483 -1.05 18.01 5.17
C PHE A 483 0.15 17.61 4.30
N TYR A 484 0.14 17.99 3.02
CA TYR A 484 1.18 17.61 2.06
C TYR A 484 2.43 18.50 2.17
N GLU A 485 2.24 19.78 2.50
CA GLU A 485 3.30 20.79 2.51
C GLU A 485 4.21 20.71 3.74
N SER A 486 3.81 20.01 4.80
CA SER A 486 4.61 19.90 6.04
C SER A 486 5.84 18.97 5.95
N GLY A 487 6.05 18.30 4.81
CA GLY A 487 7.22 17.46 4.56
C GLY A 487 7.23 16.11 5.30
N LYS A 488 8.19 15.25 4.94
CA LYS A 488 8.26 13.84 5.41
C LYS A 488 8.68 13.67 6.87
N SER A 489 9.34 14.65 7.49
CA SER A 489 9.93 14.53 8.83
C SER A 489 8.95 14.80 9.97
N GLN A 490 7.79 15.40 9.69
CA GLN A 490 6.69 15.53 10.64
C GLN A 490 5.42 15.04 9.95
N LYS A 491 4.92 13.88 10.37
CA LYS A 491 3.53 13.49 10.13
C LYS A 491 2.65 14.51 10.86
N ASN A 492 2.39 15.67 10.26
CA ASN A 492 1.26 16.45 10.72
C ASN A 492 0.02 15.60 10.42
N PRO A 493 -0.78 15.27 11.45
CA PRO A 493 -2.04 14.61 11.21
C PRO A 493 -2.88 15.51 10.30
N VAL A 494 -3.72 14.89 9.46
CA VAL A 494 -4.75 15.59 8.68
C VAL A 494 -5.39 16.66 9.54
N THR A 495 -5.38 17.89 9.06
CA THR A 495 -5.87 19.05 9.79
C THR A 495 -7.34 19.30 9.46
N GLU A 496 -8.02 19.99 10.35
CA GLU A 496 -9.39 20.46 10.10
C GLU A 496 -9.46 21.36 8.85
N ALA A 497 -8.39 22.10 8.54
CA ALA A 497 -8.32 22.93 7.34
C ALA A 497 -8.41 22.10 6.05
N ASP A 498 -7.82 20.90 6.02
CA ASP A 498 -7.89 20.01 4.84
C ASP A 498 -9.34 19.61 4.52
N VAL A 499 -10.11 19.29 5.57
CA VAL A 499 -11.53 18.91 5.46
C VAL A 499 -12.38 20.11 5.04
N VAL A 500 -12.18 21.27 5.66
CA VAL A 500 -12.94 22.49 5.35
C VAL A 500 -12.74 22.94 3.91
N LEU A 501 -11.49 22.98 3.40
CA LEU A 501 -11.22 23.33 2.00
C LEU A 501 -11.92 22.37 1.02
N THR A 502 -11.94 21.08 1.36
CA THR A 502 -12.64 20.07 0.56
C THR A 502 -14.16 20.27 0.59
N MET A 503 -14.72 20.61 1.76
CA MET A 503 -16.14 20.93 1.91
C MET A 503 -16.51 22.15 1.07
N GLU A 504 -15.73 23.24 1.12
CA GLU A 504 -15.99 24.47 0.37
C GLU A 504 -16.08 24.21 -1.15
N LEU A 505 -15.16 23.40 -1.69
CA LEU A 505 -15.18 23.02 -3.09
C LEU A 505 -16.41 22.17 -3.43
N LEU A 506 -16.72 21.18 -2.61
CA LEU A 506 -17.90 20.32 -2.78
C LEU A 506 -19.21 21.13 -2.70
N GLN A 507 -19.30 22.12 -1.82
CA GLN A 507 -20.45 23.02 -1.69
C GLN A 507 -20.60 23.96 -2.90
N LYS A 508 -19.48 24.38 -3.49
CA LYS A 508 -19.47 25.20 -4.72
C LYS A 508 -20.01 24.40 -5.92
N VAL A 509 -19.58 23.15 -6.06
CA VAL A 509 -19.92 22.29 -7.22
C VAL A 509 -21.26 21.57 -7.05
N LYS A 510 -21.59 21.12 -5.83
CA LYS A 510 -22.73 20.24 -5.51
C LYS A 510 -22.82 19.04 -6.45
N PRO A 511 -21.77 18.20 -6.50
CA PRO A 511 -21.66 17.12 -7.48
C PRO A 511 -22.75 16.05 -7.31
N HIS A 512 -23.14 15.45 -8.44
CA HIS A 512 -23.89 14.19 -8.48
C HIS A 512 -22.95 12.98 -8.47
N GLN A 513 -21.71 13.16 -8.92
CA GLN A 513 -20.67 12.15 -8.96
C GLN A 513 -19.35 12.71 -8.39
N VAL A 514 -18.72 11.94 -7.52
CA VAL A 514 -17.36 12.19 -7.05
C VAL A 514 -16.52 11.00 -7.49
N PHE A 515 -15.39 11.24 -8.14
CA PHE A 515 -14.39 10.23 -8.42
C PHE A 515 -13.19 10.45 -7.50
N ALA A 516 -12.72 9.40 -6.83
CA ALA A 516 -11.59 9.47 -5.91
C ALA A 516 -10.68 8.24 -6.05
N ALA A 517 -9.39 8.40 -5.74
CA ALA A 517 -8.47 7.27 -5.72
C ALA A 517 -8.79 6.34 -4.54
N GLY A 518 -9.08 5.08 -4.83
CA GLY A 518 -9.33 4.01 -3.87
C GLY A 518 -8.10 3.12 -3.61
N ASP A 519 -6.92 3.48 -4.12
CA ASP A 519 -5.66 2.74 -3.92
C ASP A 519 -5.02 3.09 -2.58
N PHE A 520 -5.57 2.53 -1.49
CA PHE A 520 -5.17 2.88 -0.13
C PHE A 520 -3.78 2.39 0.28
N GLU A 521 -3.11 1.62 -0.58
CA GLU A 521 -1.75 1.15 -0.34
C GLU A 521 -0.76 1.81 -1.29
N ASP A 522 -1.06 3.00 -1.81
CA ASP A 522 -0.12 3.75 -2.61
C ASP A 522 1.24 3.90 -1.89
N PRO A 523 2.39 3.85 -2.58
CA PRO A 523 3.71 3.88 -1.95
C PRO A 523 3.97 5.12 -1.07
N HIS A 524 3.26 6.22 -1.32
CA HIS A 524 3.40 7.50 -0.63
C HIS A 524 2.46 7.62 0.58
N GLY A 525 1.37 6.84 0.62
CA GLY A 525 0.30 6.95 1.60
C GLY A 525 -0.60 8.17 1.37
N THR A 526 -0.45 8.87 0.25
CA THR A 526 -1.19 10.10 -0.07
C THR A 526 -2.64 9.78 -0.41
N HIS A 527 -2.91 8.67 -1.11
CA HIS A 527 -4.24 8.33 -1.61
C HIS A 527 -5.22 8.07 -0.46
N ILE A 528 -4.81 7.27 0.54
CA ILE A 528 -5.66 7.00 1.71
C ILE A 528 -5.95 8.26 2.53
N VAL A 529 -4.98 9.16 2.67
CA VAL A 529 -5.16 10.43 3.36
C VAL A 529 -6.16 11.32 2.62
N CYS A 530 -5.94 11.51 1.32
CA CYS A 530 -6.82 12.25 0.42
C CYS A 530 -8.25 11.70 0.40
N PHE A 531 -8.40 10.38 0.35
CA PHE A 531 -9.70 9.71 0.37
C PHE A 531 -10.44 9.94 1.69
N ASN A 532 -9.75 9.81 2.82
CA ASN A 532 -10.33 10.04 4.14
C ASN A 532 -10.80 11.50 4.32
N ILE A 533 -10.06 12.47 3.76
CA ILE A 533 -10.46 13.88 3.76
C ILE A 533 -11.76 14.08 2.97
N ILE A 534 -11.88 13.49 1.78
CA ILE A 534 -13.10 13.54 0.95
C ILE A 534 -14.27 12.90 1.70
N LEU A 535 -14.05 11.73 2.29
CA LEU A 535 -15.07 10.99 3.02
C LEU A 535 -15.58 11.78 4.24
N GLU A 536 -14.67 12.37 5.01
CA GLU A 536 -15.05 13.18 6.17
C GLU A 536 -15.81 14.45 5.75
N ALA A 537 -15.37 15.12 4.67
CA ALA A 537 -16.08 16.26 4.11
C ALA A 537 -17.51 15.91 3.67
N LEU A 538 -17.69 14.80 2.94
CA LEU A 538 -19.00 14.32 2.51
C LEU A 538 -19.89 13.93 3.70
N LYS A 539 -19.35 13.23 4.71
CA LYS A 539 -20.08 12.86 5.94
C LYS A 539 -20.57 14.08 6.71
N ARG A 540 -19.77 15.15 6.78
CA ARG A 540 -20.16 16.40 7.44
C ARG A 540 -21.22 17.13 6.64
N LEU A 541 -21.05 17.27 5.32
CA LEU A 541 -22.02 17.90 4.44
C LEU A 541 -23.35 17.15 4.39
N ALA A 542 -23.35 15.82 4.47
CA ALA A 542 -24.57 15.01 4.50
C ALA A 542 -25.50 15.34 5.69
N LYS A 543 -24.94 15.90 6.78
CA LYS A 543 -25.71 16.34 7.95
C LYS A 543 -26.41 17.68 7.71
N THR A 544 -25.93 18.49 6.78
CA THR A 544 -26.38 19.88 6.57
C THR A 544 -26.99 20.13 5.19
N GLU A 545 -26.73 19.29 4.19
CA GLU A 545 -27.08 19.54 2.78
C GLU A 545 -27.67 18.31 2.08
N ASP A 546 -28.89 18.47 1.54
CA ASP A 546 -29.64 17.35 0.96
C ASP A 546 -29.07 16.81 -0.35
N TRP A 547 -28.34 17.62 -1.13
CA TRP A 547 -27.78 17.17 -2.42
C TRP A 547 -26.78 16.02 -2.25
N VAL A 548 -26.14 15.92 -1.08
CA VAL A 548 -25.17 14.86 -0.77
C VAL A 548 -25.82 13.48 -0.81
N LYS A 549 -27.12 13.38 -0.49
CA LYS A 549 -27.89 12.13 -0.54
C LYS A 549 -27.99 11.55 -1.96
N ASP A 550 -27.88 12.40 -2.99
CA ASP A 550 -27.83 11.99 -4.40
C ASP A 550 -26.40 11.97 -4.95
N CYS A 551 -25.37 12.26 -4.15
CA CYS A 551 -23.98 12.22 -4.60
C CYS A 551 -23.41 10.80 -4.53
N TRP A 552 -22.94 10.26 -5.66
CA TRP A 552 -22.32 8.93 -5.72
C TRP A 552 -20.80 9.05 -5.74
N LEU A 553 -20.12 8.31 -4.85
CA LEU A 553 -18.67 8.25 -4.78
C LEU A 553 -18.15 7.02 -5.52
N TRP A 554 -17.46 7.22 -6.64
CA TRP A 554 -16.84 6.20 -7.47
C TRP A 554 -15.33 6.17 -7.19
N MET A 555 -14.82 5.01 -6.82
CA MET A 555 -13.39 4.79 -6.63
C MET A 555 -12.75 4.33 -7.93
N TYR A 556 -11.63 4.93 -8.30
CA TYR A 556 -10.70 4.42 -9.31
C TYR A 556 -9.43 3.91 -8.62
N ARG A 557 -8.61 3.09 -9.30
CA ARG A 557 -7.28 2.70 -8.80
C ARG A 557 -6.18 3.42 -9.56
N GLY A 558 -5.10 3.75 -8.83
CA GLY A 558 -3.90 4.38 -9.36
C GLY A 558 -3.08 3.46 -10.27
N ALA A 559 -1.83 3.83 -10.52
CA ALA A 559 -0.91 3.06 -11.37
C ALA A 559 -0.44 1.72 -10.78
N TRP A 560 -0.76 1.42 -9.51
CA TRP A 560 -0.14 0.33 -8.75
C TRP A 560 -1.08 -0.85 -8.46
N GLN A 561 -2.38 -0.62 -8.56
CA GLN A 561 -3.40 -1.60 -8.22
C GLN A 561 -4.51 -1.58 -9.28
N GLU A 562 -5.24 -2.69 -9.38
CA GLU A 562 -6.48 -2.77 -10.15
C GLU A 562 -7.54 -3.43 -9.28
N PHE A 563 -8.81 -3.17 -9.57
CA PHE A 563 -9.91 -3.89 -8.94
C PHE A 563 -9.99 -5.32 -9.48
N GLU A 564 -10.25 -6.27 -8.59
CA GLU A 564 -10.56 -7.62 -9.03
C GLU A 564 -11.86 -7.61 -9.84
N THR A 565 -11.98 -8.45 -10.87
CA THR A 565 -13.14 -8.42 -11.78
C THR A 565 -14.48 -8.59 -11.06
N HIS A 566 -14.49 -9.32 -9.95
CA HIS A 566 -15.68 -9.50 -9.11
C HIS A 566 -16.00 -8.31 -8.20
N GLU A 567 -15.12 -7.33 -8.04
CA GLU A 567 -15.39 -6.11 -7.28
C GLU A 567 -15.97 -5.02 -8.17
N ILE A 568 -15.61 -5.03 -9.46
CA ILE A 568 -15.99 -3.98 -10.43
C ILE A 568 -17.51 -3.79 -10.50
N GLU A 569 -17.94 -2.55 -10.36
CA GLU A 569 -19.34 -2.12 -10.47
C GLU A 569 -19.59 -1.25 -11.71
N MET A 570 -18.56 -0.59 -12.24
CA MET A 570 -18.59 0.09 -13.53
C MET A 570 -17.32 -0.22 -14.32
N ALA A 571 -17.48 -0.65 -15.57
CA ALA A 571 -16.39 -0.83 -16.53
C ALA A 571 -16.62 0.05 -17.75
N VAL A 572 -15.68 0.93 -18.04
CA VAL A 572 -15.77 1.88 -19.16
C VAL A 572 -14.83 1.39 -20.26
N PRO A 573 -15.35 0.77 -21.34
CA PRO A 573 -14.51 0.28 -22.44
C PRO A 573 -13.96 1.46 -23.25
N LEU A 574 -12.74 1.33 -23.72
CA LEU A 574 -12.02 2.31 -24.53
C LEU A 574 -11.75 1.74 -25.93
N SER A 575 -11.90 2.57 -26.96
CA SER A 575 -11.41 2.24 -28.30
C SER A 575 -9.89 2.48 -28.43
N PRO A 576 -9.22 1.94 -29.46
CA PRO A 576 -7.81 2.24 -29.71
C PRO A 576 -7.51 3.75 -29.82
N GLN A 577 -8.42 4.55 -30.40
CA GLN A 577 -8.23 5.99 -30.46
C GLN A 577 -8.38 6.66 -29.09
N GLU A 578 -9.28 6.17 -28.23
CA GLU A 578 -9.45 6.69 -26.87
C GLU A 578 -8.26 6.34 -25.98
N VAL A 579 -7.68 5.15 -26.13
CA VAL A 579 -6.43 4.75 -25.46
C VAL A 579 -5.28 5.69 -25.85
N GLU A 580 -5.12 5.96 -27.15
CA GLU A 580 -4.08 6.88 -27.61
C GLU A 580 -4.31 8.32 -27.11
N ARG A 581 -5.57 8.78 -27.09
CA ARG A 581 -5.90 10.10 -26.52
C ARG A 581 -5.62 10.14 -25.01
N LYS A 582 -5.96 9.11 -24.25
CA LYS A 582 -5.60 8.99 -22.83
C LYS A 582 -4.09 9.08 -22.64
N LYS A 583 -3.32 8.35 -23.44
CA LYS A 583 -1.85 8.38 -23.40
C LYS A 583 -1.30 9.79 -23.67
N MET A 584 -1.86 10.51 -24.63
CA MET A 584 -1.48 11.91 -24.90
C MET A 584 -1.83 12.87 -23.77
N ALA A 585 -2.87 12.60 -22.97
CA ALA A 585 -3.16 13.33 -21.74
C ALA A 585 -2.08 13.07 -20.68
N ILE A 586 -1.68 11.81 -20.49
CA ILE A 586 -0.58 11.44 -19.58
C ILE A 586 0.72 12.14 -20.00
N PHE A 587 1.00 12.25 -21.30
CA PHE A 587 2.19 12.94 -21.82
C PHE A 587 2.23 14.45 -21.54
N LYS A 588 1.13 15.06 -21.07
CA LYS A 588 1.15 16.44 -20.59
C LYS A 588 1.89 16.59 -19.26
N HIS A 589 2.08 15.50 -18.52
CA HIS A 589 2.84 15.44 -17.28
C HIS A 589 4.31 15.07 -17.53
N GLN A 590 5.03 15.97 -18.20
CA GLN A 590 6.38 15.70 -18.71
C GLN A 590 7.38 15.29 -17.64
N SER A 591 7.35 15.96 -16.48
CA SER A 591 8.22 15.67 -15.34
C SER A 591 8.00 14.28 -14.73
N GLN A 592 6.90 13.60 -15.09
CA GLN A 592 6.56 12.24 -14.66
C GLN A 592 6.50 11.24 -15.81
N LYS A 593 6.75 11.67 -17.06
CA LYS A 593 6.58 10.79 -18.23
C LYS A 593 7.61 9.66 -18.26
N ASP A 594 8.84 9.98 -17.90
CA ASP A 594 10.00 9.08 -17.98
C ASP A 594 10.15 8.27 -16.67
N THR A 595 11.37 8.10 -16.16
CA THR A 595 11.57 7.49 -14.84
C THR A 595 11.02 8.42 -13.76
N ALA A 596 9.94 8.00 -13.10
CA ALA A 596 9.39 8.70 -11.96
C ALA A 596 10.45 8.87 -10.85
N VAL A 597 10.38 9.97 -10.11
CA VAL A 597 11.26 10.21 -8.93
C VAL A 597 11.16 9.06 -7.93
N PHE A 598 9.97 8.45 -7.85
CA PHE A 598 9.71 7.26 -7.05
C PHE A 598 9.08 6.17 -7.96
N PRO A 599 9.90 5.38 -8.67
CA PRO A 599 9.42 4.46 -9.71
C PRO A 599 8.75 3.20 -9.16
N GLY A 600 8.72 3.02 -7.83
CA GLY A 600 8.20 1.83 -7.15
C GLY A 600 8.87 0.55 -7.64
N ASP A 601 8.15 -0.57 -7.64
CA ASP A 601 8.69 -1.89 -7.98
C ASP A 601 8.55 -2.27 -9.46
N ASP A 602 7.77 -1.50 -10.22
CA ASP A 602 7.52 -1.76 -11.63
C ASP A 602 8.50 -0.92 -12.48
N PRO A 603 9.30 -1.53 -13.37
CA PRO A 603 10.25 -0.78 -14.19
C PRO A 603 9.60 -0.02 -15.35
N ARG A 604 8.33 -0.30 -15.68
CA ARG A 604 7.60 0.36 -16.78
C ARG A 604 7.36 1.84 -16.46
N GLU A 605 7.27 2.68 -17.49
CA GLU A 605 6.84 4.08 -17.35
C GLU A 605 5.35 4.16 -17.02
N PHE A 606 4.89 5.26 -16.39
CA PHE A 606 3.49 5.36 -15.94
C PHE A 606 2.47 5.16 -17.06
N TRP A 607 2.74 5.66 -18.26
CA TRP A 607 1.84 5.49 -19.40
C TRP A 607 1.75 4.03 -19.86
N GLN A 608 2.85 3.27 -19.80
CA GLN A 608 2.87 1.85 -20.14
C GLN A 608 2.05 1.06 -19.13
N ARG A 609 2.21 1.37 -17.84
CA ARG A 609 1.41 0.74 -16.78
C ARG A 609 -0.06 1.05 -16.92
N ALA A 610 -0.42 2.30 -17.21
CA ALA A 610 -1.80 2.70 -17.43
C ALA A 610 -2.42 1.94 -18.62
N GLU A 611 -1.69 1.84 -19.74
CA GLU A 611 -2.13 1.12 -20.94
C GLU A 611 -2.29 -0.38 -20.66
N ASP A 612 -1.25 -1.03 -20.15
CA ASP A 612 -1.24 -2.48 -19.88
C ASP A 612 -2.33 -2.85 -18.88
N ARG A 613 -2.50 -2.09 -17.79
CA ARG A 613 -3.54 -2.34 -16.78
C ARG A 613 -4.95 -2.30 -17.37
N ASN A 614 -5.23 -1.29 -18.20
CA ASN A 614 -6.56 -1.20 -18.81
C ASN A 614 -6.78 -2.31 -19.85
N ARG A 615 -5.72 -2.73 -20.56
CA ARG A 615 -5.78 -3.89 -21.47
C ARG A 615 -5.97 -5.20 -20.70
N GLU A 616 -5.29 -5.40 -19.58
CA GLU A 616 -5.44 -6.55 -18.69
C GLU A 616 -6.88 -6.66 -18.16
N THR A 617 -7.49 -5.53 -17.78
CA THR A 617 -8.91 -5.50 -17.37
C THR A 617 -9.84 -5.94 -18.51
N ALA A 618 -9.61 -5.46 -19.74
CA ALA A 618 -10.40 -5.87 -20.89
C ALA A 618 -10.22 -7.37 -21.22
N GLN A 619 -8.97 -7.87 -21.15
CA GLN A 619 -8.66 -9.29 -21.33
C GLN A 619 -9.30 -10.17 -20.25
N ALA A 620 -9.37 -9.70 -19.00
CA ALA A 620 -10.07 -10.40 -17.94
C ALA A 620 -11.56 -10.56 -18.27
N TYR A 621 -12.22 -9.49 -18.75
CA TYR A 621 -13.62 -9.56 -19.20
C TYR A 621 -13.80 -10.52 -20.40
N ASP A 622 -12.94 -10.44 -21.41
CA ASP A 622 -12.96 -11.32 -22.59
C ASP A 622 -12.80 -12.80 -22.19
N SER A 623 -11.85 -13.11 -21.31
CA SER A 623 -11.61 -14.47 -20.84
C SER A 623 -12.81 -15.11 -20.12
N LEU A 624 -13.69 -14.28 -19.53
CA LEU A 624 -14.93 -14.69 -18.89
C LEU A 624 -16.10 -14.88 -19.88
N GLY A 625 -15.89 -14.57 -21.17
CA GLY A 625 -16.82 -14.74 -22.28
C GLY A 625 -17.55 -13.48 -22.72
N LEU A 626 -17.09 -12.30 -22.31
CA LEU A 626 -17.65 -11.01 -22.73
C LEU A 626 -17.02 -10.57 -24.06
N ALA A 627 -17.50 -9.45 -24.61
CA ALA A 627 -16.94 -8.92 -25.86
C ALA A 627 -15.48 -8.48 -25.69
N GLU A 628 -14.69 -8.62 -26.76
CA GLU A 628 -13.31 -8.14 -26.82
C GLU A 628 -13.28 -6.61 -26.94
N TYR A 629 -12.56 -5.95 -26.04
CA TYR A 629 -12.31 -4.52 -26.07
C TYR A 629 -10.81 -4.25 -26.02
N GLU A 630 -10.35 -3.13 -26.56
CA GLU A 630 -8.93 -2.75 -26.53
C GLU A 630 -8.44 -2.54 -25.09
N ALA A 631 -9.25 -1.83 -24.29
CA ALA A 631 -8.94 -1.50 -22.90
C ALA A 631 -10.23 -1.18 -22.12
N MET A 632 -10.18 -1.29 -20.79
CA MET A 632 -11.26 -0.92 -19.87
C MET A 632 -10.73 -0.19 -18.64
N GLU A 633 -11.43 0.85 -18.22
CA GLU A 633 -11.24 1.46 -16.89
C GLU A 633 -12.31 0.96 -15.92
N ALA A 634 -11.89 0.61 -14.71
CA ALA A 634 -12.73 -0.02 -13.70
C ALA A 634 -13.00 0.91 -12.52
N PHE A 635 -14.23 0.86 -12.01
CA PHE A 635 -14.65 1.62 -10.84
C PHE A 635 -15.50 0.78 -9.90
N VAL A 636 -15.40 1.11 -8.61
CA VAL A 636 -16.21 0.54 -7.52
C VAL A 636 -16.87 1.67 -6.76
N ARG A 637 -18.15 1.51 -6.43
CA ARG A 637 -18.89 2.54 -5.71
C ARG A 637 -18.66 2.42 -4.21
N TYR A 638 -18.19 3.49 -3.61
CA TYR A 638 -18.14 3.61 -2.15
C TYR A 638 -19.48 4.17 -1.62
N LYS A 639 -20.07 3.46 -0.66
CA LYS A 639 -21.30 3.88 0.03
C LYS A 639 -20.90 4.49 1.38
N PHE A 640 -21.19 5.77 1.58
CA PHE A 640 -20.72 6.55 2.73
C PHE A 640 -21.85 7.08 3.61
#